data_AF-A0A8T0FYX9-F1
#
_entry.id   AF-A0A8T0FYX9-F1
#
_cell.length_a   1.000
_cell.length_b   1.000
_cell.length_c   1.000
_cell.angle_alpha   90.00
_cell.angle_beta   90.00
_cell.angle_gamma   90.00
#
_symmetry.space_group_name_H-M   'P 1'
#
loop_
_entity.id
_entity.type
_entity.pdbx_description
1 polymer ?
#
loop_
_entity_poly.entity_id
_entity_poly.type
_entity_poly.pdbx_seq_one_letter_code
_entity_poly.pdbx_strand_id
1 'polypeptide(L)'
;MHFPKDLTEKQENAIEELRERMKSFITPDIYEDNVTFYKFLKARNFNINQAESMLRKHLEFRKILQIDTILTDYKAPEVCEKYLSQNFLGCDKQGSPVYMSAIGNTDSRGIFKSANKIDVLKCCLKVIEMGLHQTKLQTLKLGKPVTQCVYIYDMDKMTFTKATDRYSIEHFLIAVNVFQDNYPELLKAVYVINASTYFKMVFPVVKAILAGSIIRKMKIFGTDGWQEELLKVMDAKELPACFGGKRTDPDGNPKCNTFINWAGTVPEYYFKTKNVEKFAKLNGVKKVIVPRKGSFEVKIEVKRPGQMLHWEYEVVSHDIAFKLLFVGKCLDGTEIEEIVPMHKFETEYEPLSGFIICKRQGNFWKAVRKRNLKFGIEGFGKMHDEWSEEEKNAVAELRKIMKDEVPLDMYEDKHIFFKFLKARNFNLNQAETMLRNHLQWRKAIQIDTIISDFKPSEVLEKFISQTFIGFDKTGCLIQYAAIGNLDGKGLFKSANKYDVLRCVLQEIEKIKKRLKYKSEQIQGTFVIVLAVELFAEGIQIFQDNYPEFLKKIYIINASVYFTIAFPIIRRILSGAVIDKIEVYGKEGWKPVLLDAIDADVLPAFLGGNRTDPDGDPNCNSFIVHSGPIPEKYYLTKDFSKMMEKDGATCITIERQSKVKIPVSLQYDGSILNWEYEVKTHDIGFGLTSETAKSELIPVHKVETELKSETGRYRCKSAGTYYIIFDNSYSWFNSKEVCYRTWVTDPYDSEYSEEDSSFQIDF
;
A
#
# COMPACT_ATOMS: atom_id res chain seq x y z
N MET A 1 -0.58 12.59 -30.79
CA MET A 1 0.08 13.31 -29.70
C MET A 1 -0.62 12.88 -28.40
N HIS A 2 0.03 12.07 -27.56
CA HIS A 2 -0.13 12.26 -26.11
C HIS A 2 1.13 12.90 -25.49
N PHE A 3 2.14 13.24 -26.29
CA PHE A 3 2.72 14.57 -26.20
C PHE A 3 1.58 15.55 -26.59
N PRO A 4 1.33 16.72 -25.99
CA PRO A 4 0.26 17.65 -26.41
C PRO A 4 0.73 18.58 -27.52
N LYS A 5 -0.06 18.78 -28.60
CA LYS A 5 0.34 19.68 -29.71
C LYS A 5 0.47 21.12 -29.19
N ASP A 6 -0.28 21.40 -28.13
CA ASP A 6 -0.32 22.64 -27.40
C ASP A 6 0.06 22.33 -25.94
N LEU A 7 1.37 22.28 -25.66
CA LEU A 7 1.84 22.29 -24.28
C LEU A 7 1.54 23.67 -23.70
N THR A 8 1.16 23.73 -22.42
CA THR A 8 1.12 25.05 -21.76
C THR A 8 2.56 25.52 -21.51
N GLU A 9 2.79 26.82 -21.48
CA GLU A 9 4.12 27.39 -21.17
C GLU A 9 4.71 26.80 -19.88
N LYS A 10 3.88 26.57 -18.86
CA LYS A 10 4.28 25.91 -17.61
C LYS A 10 4.79 24.48 -17.83
N GLN A 11 4.18 23.72 -18.74
CA GLN A 11 4.60 22.36 -19.06
C GLN A 11 5.88 22.35 -19.89
N GLU A 12 6.04 23.28 -20.84
CA GLU A 12 7.28 23.45 -21.61
C GLU A 12 8.45 23.80 -20.69
N ASN A 13 8.26 24.78 -19.80
CA ASN A 13 9.27 25.17 -18.82
C ASN A 13 9.65 24.03 -17.88
N ALA A 14 8.67 23.22 -17.42
CA ALA A 14 8.96 22.07 -16.58
C ALA A 14 9.76 20.97 -17.31
N ILE A 15 9.50 20.76 -18.61
CA ILE A 15 10.27 19.83 -19.44
C ILE A 15 11.71 20.33 -19.58
N GLU A 16 11.90 21.61 -19.91
CA GLU A 16 13.22 22.22 -20.06
C GLU A 16 14.02 22.15 -18.75
N GLU A 17 13.40 22.54 -17.64
CA GLU A 17 14.04 22.51 -16.32
C GLU A 17 14.44 21.09 -15.92
N LEU A 18 13.56 20.09 -16.11
CA LEU A 18 13.90 18.70 -15.83
C LEU A 18 15.02 18.20 -16.76
N ARG A 19 15.01 18.57 -18.04
CA ARG A 19 16.06 18.21 -19.00
C ARG A 19 17.41 18.74 -18.54
N GLU A 20 17.49 20.02 -18.20
CA GLU A 20 18.73 20.65 -17.74
C GLU A 20 19.23 20.05 -16.42
N ARG A 21 18.34 19.79 -15.45
CA ARG A 21 18.70 19.08 -14.18
C ARG A 21 19.29 17.69 -14.42
N MET A 22 18.85 17.02 -15.48
CA MET A 22 19.25 15.64 -15.82
C MET A 22 20.42 15.54 -16.79
N LYS A 23 20.87 16.67 -17.36
CA LYS A 23 21.88 16.76 -18.43
C LYS A 23 23.16 15.97 -18.18
N SER A 24 23.65 15.97 -16.95
CA SER A 24 24.88 15.23 -16.57
C SER A 24 24.66 13.72 -16.31
N PHE A 25 23.42 13.25 -16.35
CA PHE A 25 23.04 11.87 -15.99
C PHE A 25 22.51 11.04 -17.18
N ILE A 26 22.22 11.66 -18.33
CA ILE A 26 21.53 11.04 -19.47
C ILE A 26 22.36 11.00 -20.76
N THR A 27 21.98 10.14 -21.71
CA THR A 27 22.61 10.10 -23.04
C THR A 27 22.05 11.20 -23.96
N PRO A 28 22.74 11.56 -25.06
CA PRO A 28 22.21 12.48 -26.06
C PRO A 28 20.82 12.07 -26.58
N ASP A 29 20.61 10.77 -26.81
CA ASP A 29 19.31 10.26 -27.28
C ASP A 29 18.16 10.52 -26.28
N ILE A 30 18.43 10.40 -24.97
CA ILE A 30 17.43 10.69 -23.93
C ILE A 30 17.26 12.21 -23.78
N TYR A 31 18.33 12.99 -23.92
CA TYR A 31 18.29 14.45 -23.83
C TYR A 31 17.34 15.06 -24.88
N GLU A 32 17.36 14.52 -26.10
CA GLU A 32 16.48 14.94 -27.21
C GLU A 32 15.05 14.36 -27.12
N ASP A 33 14.77 13.43 -26.19
CA ASP A 33 13.47 12.77 -26.07
C ASP A 33 12.50 13.54 -25.15
N ASN A 34 11.87 14.57 -25.72
CA ASN A 34 10.83 15.35 -25.03
C ASN A 34 9.66 14.50 -24.52
N VAL A 35 9.36 13.38 -25.18
CA VAL A 35 8.27 12.49 -24.79
C VAL A 35 8.61 11.80 -23.47
N THR A 36 9.86 11.39 -23.28
CA THR A 36 10.33 10.80 -22.02
C THR A 36 10.16 11.78 -20.87
N PHE A 37 10.70 13.00 -20.96
CA PHE A 37 10.54 14.01 -19.89
C PHE A 37 9.09 14.31 -19.56
N TYR A 38 8.25 14.51 -20.60
CA TYR A 38 6.83 14.75 -20.42
C TYR A 38 6.14 13.60 -19.66
N LYS A 39 6.43 12.34 -20.00
CA LYS A 39 5.81 11.18 -19.34
C LYS A 39 6.17 11.10 -17.85
N PHE A 40 7.43 11.33 -17.50
CA PHE A 40 7.88 11.33 -16.10
C PHE A 40 7.29 12.50 -15.31
N LEU A 41 7.22 13.70 -15.89
CA LEU A 41 6.54 14.85 -15.29
C LEU A 41 5.05 14.59 -15.11
N LYS A 42 4.37 14.12 -16.15
CA LYS A 42 2.93 13.83 -16.09
C LYS A 42 2.60 12.79 -15.03
N ALA A 43 3.42 11.76 -14.88
CA ALA A 43 3.25 10.74 -13.84
C ALA A 43 3.42 11.27 -12.41
N ARG A 44 3.96 12.48 -12.24
CA ARG A 44 4.14 13.17 -10.95
C ARG A 44 3.41 14.52 -10.92
N ASN A 45 2.35 14.67 -11.72
CA ASN A 45 1.55 15.90 -11.78
C ASN A 45 2.40 17.16 -12.01
N PHE A 46 3.44 17.05 -12.84
CA PHE A 46 4.43 18.09 -13.13
C PHE A 46 5.22 18.60 -11.91
N ASN A 47 5.32 17.78 -10.85
CA ASN A 47 6.27 18.03 -9.75
C ASN A 47 7.68 17.63 -10.21
N ILE A 48 8.52 18.63 -10.46
CA ILE A 48 9.86 18.46 -11.04
C ILE A 48 10.77 17.62 -10.12
N ASN A 49 10.79 17.89 -8.81
CA ASN A 49 11.64 17.15 -7.87
C ASN A 49 11.25 15.66 -7.80
N GLN A 50 9.95 15.35 -7.79
CA GLN A 50 9.48 13.96 -7.80
C GLN A 50 9.75 13.27 -9.15
N ALA A 51 9.58 13.98 -10.26
CA ALA A 51 9.86 13.47 -11.60
C ALA A 51 11.37 13.20 -11.79
N GLU A 52 12.22 14.10 -11.32
CA GLU A 52 13.68 13.93 -11.29
C GLU A 52 14.07 12.69 -10.48
N SER A 53 13.54 12.54 -9.26
CA SER A 53 13.79 11.36 -8.43
C SER A 53 13.37 10.06 -9.12
N MET A 54 12.20 10.06 -9.78
CA MET A 54 11.71 8.90 -10.53
C MET A 54 12.60 8.59 -11.73
N LEU A 55 13.03 9.60 -12.49
CA LEU A 55 13.87 9.41 -13.67
C LEU A 55 15.28 8.93 -13.31
N ARG A 56 15.87 9.43 -12.21
CA ARG A 56 17.16 8.92 -11.69
C ARG A 56 17.08 7.43 -11.35
N LYS A 57 16.05 7.01 -10.61
CA LYS A 57 15.80 5.59 -10.30
C LYS A 57 15.61 4.75 -11.56
N HIS A 58 14.93 5.30 -12.56
CA HIS A 58 14.76 4.65 -13.85
C HIS A 58 16.10 4.41 -14.56
N LEU A 59 16.99 5.39 -14.60
CA LEU A 59 18.32 5.25 -15.22
C LEU A 59 19.18 4.19 -14.51
N GLU A 60 19.12 4.15 -13.17
CA GLU A 60 19.78 3.11 -12.39
C GLU A 60 19.22 1.72 -12.70
N PHE A 61 17.89 1.57 -12.74
CA PHE A 61 17.21 0.35 -13.14
C PHE A 61 17.66 -0.13 -14.54
N ARG A 62 17.67 0.79 -15.53
CA ARG A 62 18.09 0.48 -16.89
C ARG A 62 19.51 -0.06 -16.93
N LYS A 63 20.42 0.58 -16.18
CA LYS A 63 21.82 0.18 -16.05
C LYS A 63 21.97 -1.20 -15.39
N ILE A 64 21.30 -1.42 -14.26
CA ILE A 64 21.41 -2.66 -13.47
C ILE A 64 20.92 -3.86 -14.28
N LEU A 65 19.81 -3.71 -15.01
CA LEU A 65 19.22 -4.80 -15.79
C LEU A 65 19.68 -4.86 -17.24
N GLN A 66 20.53 -3.93 -17.68
CA GLN A 66 21.02 -3.82 -19.06
C GLN A 66 19.87 -3.71 -20.06
N ILE A 67 18.95 -2.79 -19.78
CA ILE A 67 17.73 -2.61 -20.58
C ILE A 67 18.06 -2.03 -21.95
N ASP A 68 19.08 -1.17 -22.06
CA ASP A 68 19.45 -0.54 -23.32
C ASP A 68 19.87 -1.55 -24.41
N THR A 69 20.37 -2.72 -24.02
CA THR A 69 20.80 -3.79 -24.93
C THR A 69 19.87 -5.01 -24.92
N ILE A 70 18.71 -4.92 -24.24
CA ILE A 70 17.83 -6.09 -24.06
C ILE A 70 17.19 -6.59 -25.37
N LEU A 71 17.08 -5.72 -26.37
CA LEU A 71 16.54 -6.06 -27.69
C LEU A 71 17.59 -6.63 -28.64
N THR A 72 18.89 -6.37 -28.39
CA THR A 72 19.98 -6.76 -29.28
C THR A 72 20.80 -7.91 -28.71
N ASP A 73 21.28 -7.76 -27.47
CA ASP A 73 22.32 -8.61 -26.90
C ASP A 73 21.73 -9.70 -26.00
N TYR A 74 20.56 -9.45 -25.41
CA TYR A 74 19.94 -10.40 -24.48
C TYR A 74 19.25 -11.55 -25.21
N LYS A 75 19.81 -12.75 -25.00
CA LYS A 75 19.23 -14.03 -25.41
C LYS A 75 18.43 -14.62 -24.26
N ALA A 76 17.12 -14.76 -24.46
CA ALA A 76 16.25 -15.37 -23.47
C ALA A 76 16.54 -16.88 -23.34
N PRO A 77 16.37 -17.48 -22.14
CA PRO A 77 16.41 -18.93 -22.02
C PRO A 77 15.35 -19.58 -22.92
N GLU A 78 15.71 -20.67 -23.57
CA GLU A 78 14.83 -21.39 -24.51
C GLU A 78 13.47 -21.76 -23.88
N VAL A 79 13.48 -22.15 -22.60
CA VAL A 79 12.26 -22.45 -21.84
C VAL A 79 11.34 -21.23 -21.71
N CYS A 80 11.90 -20.03 -21.56
CA CYS A 80 11.10 -18.80 -21.52
C CYS A 80 10.52 -18.52 -22.91
N GLU A 81 11.31 -18.65 -23.98
CA GLU A 81 10.83 -18.41 -25.35
C GLU A 81 9.70 -19.36 -25.74
N LYS A 82 9.78 -20.63 -25.31
CA LYS A 82 8.79 -21.67 -25.62
C LYS A 82 7.58 -21.69 -24.71
N TYR A 83 7.71 -21.33 -23.43
CA TYR A 83 6.64 -21.55 -22.45
C TYR A 83 6.16 -20.29 -21.73
N LEU A 84 6.82 -19.13 -21.88
CA LEU A 84 6.33 -17.84 -21.40
C LEU A 84 5.57 -17.12 -22.52
N SER A 85 4.24 -17.20 -22.50
CA SER A 85 3.38 -16.62 -23.53
C SER A 85 3.47 -15.10 -23.57
N GLN A 86 4.04 -14.53 -24.62
CA GLN A 86 4.19 -13.08 -24.85
C GLN A 86 4.13 -12.77 -26.35
N ASN A 87 2.94 -12.41 -26.85
CA ASN A 87 2.68 -12.40 -28.29
C ASN A 87 2.32 -11.00 -28.78
N PHE A 88 2.94 -10.54 -29.87
CA PHE A 88 2.53 -9.34 -30.57
C PHE A 88 1.40 -9.69 -31.55
N LEU A 89 0.20 -9.11 -31.34
CA LEU A 89 -0.97 -9.40 -32.19
C LEU A 89 -1.09 -8.47 -33.39
N GLY A 90 -0.44 -7.31 -33.36
CA GLY A 90 -0.60 -6.25 -34.35
C GLY A 90 -0.87 -4.92 -33.66
N CYS A 91 -1.65 -4.05 -34.30
CA CYS A 91 -1.98 -2.74 -33.75
C CYS A 91 -3.49 -2.57 -33.55
N ASP A 92 -3.86 -1.72 -32.59
CA ASP A 92 -5.23 -1.26 -32.49
C ASP A 92 -5.56 -0.28 -33.63
N LYS A 93 -6.83 0.07 -33.78
CA LYS A 93 -7.30 0.97 -34.85
C LYS A 93 -6.67 2.37 -34.83
N GLN A 94 -5.98 2.74 -33.75
CA GLN A 94 -5.30 4.03 -33.61
C GLN A 94 -3.80 3.94 -33.85
N GLY A 95 -3.27 2.72 -34.03
CA GLY A 95 -1.87 2.42 -34.29
C GLY A 95 -1.08 1.96 -33.06
N SER A 96 -1.72 1.85 -31.87
CA SER A 96 -1.04 1.39 -30.66
C SER A 96 -0.73 -0.11 -30.74
N PRO A 97 0.51 -0.55 -30.43
CA PRO A 97 0.86 -1.96 -30.38
C PRO A 97 -0.01 -2.75 -29.41
N VAL A 98 -0.46 -3.93 -29.81
CA VAL A 98 -1.27 -4.84 -28.98
C VAL A 98 -0.50 -6.12 -28.70
N TYR A 99 -0.33 -6.42 -27.41
CA TYR A 99 0.31 -7.65 -26.94
C TYR A 99 -0.69 -8.54 -26.20
N MET A 100 -0.51 -9.85 -26.30
CA MET A 100 -1.35 -10.85 -25.64
C MET A 100 -0.50 -11.89 -24.91
N SER A 101 -0.91 -12.24 -23.69
CA SER A 101 -0.31 -13.28 -22.88
C SER A 101 -1.36 -14.28 -22.40
N ALA A 102 -1.13 -15.57 -22.68
CA ALA A 102 -1.96 -16.70 -22.24
C ALA A 102 -1.57 -17.13 -20.81
N ILE A 103 -1.86 -16.26 -19.84
CA ILE A 103 -1.47 -16.43 -18.43
C ILE A 103 -2.08 -17.69 -17.82
N GLY A 104 -3.37 -17.96 -18.06
CA GLY A 104 -4.02 -19.13 -17.48
C GLY A 104 -3.45 -20.47 -17.97
N ASN A 105 -2.92 -20.51 -19.19
CA ASN A 105 -2.27 -21.70 -19.76
C ASN A 105 -0.78 -21.82 -19.39
N THR A 106 -0.17 -20.78 -18.81
CA THR A 106 1.26 -20.77 -18.45
C THR A 106 1.54 -21.71 -17.27
N ASP A 107 2.62 -22.50 -17.37
CA ASP A 107 3.16 -23.32 -16.27
C ASP A 107 4.28 -22.57 -15.55
N SER A 108 3.89 -21.61 -14.72
CA SER A 108 4.82 -20.77 -13.97
C SER A 108 5.76 -21.58 -13.08
N ARG A 109 5.28 -22.67 -12.48
CA ARG A 109 6.11 -23.52 -11.61
C ARG A 109 7.19 -24.24 -12.43
N GLY A 110 6.84 -24.80 -13.58
CA GLY A 110 7.80 -25.38 -14.50
C GLY A 110 8.83 -24.36 -15.00
N ILE A 111 8.40 -23.14 -15.31
CA ILE A 111 9.30 -22.04 -15.70
C ILE A 111 10.28 -21.70 -14.58
N PHE A 112 9.81 -21.50 -13.34
CA PHE A 112 10.68 -21.17 -12.21
C PHE A 112 11.62 -22.31 -11.80
N LYS A 113 11.29 -23.56 -12.14
CA LYS A 113 12.23 -24.70 -12.02
C LYS A 113 13.28 -24.74 -13.14
N SER A 114 13.10 -23.98 -14.21
CA SER A 114 13.88 -24.10 -15.45
C SER A 114 14.67 -22.84 -15.81
N ALA A 115 14.29 -21.68 -15.29
CA ALA A 115 14.89 -20.40 -15.61
C ALA A 115 15.06 -19.53 -14.36
N ASN A 116 16.04 -18.63 -14.39
CA ASN A 116 16.24 -17.70 -13.28
C ASN A 116 15.09 -16.70 -13.22
N LYS A 117 14.72 -16.34 -11.99
CA LYS A 117 13.75 -15.30 -11.67
C LYS A 117 14.02 -13.99 -12.44
N ILE A 118 15.30 -13.63 -12.54
CA ILE A 118 15.75 -12.45 -13.26
C ILE A 118 15.58 -12.58 -14.78
N ASP A 119 15.78 -13.76 -15.34
CA ASP A 119 15.59 -14.01 -16.77
C ASP A 119 14.11 -13.96 -17.14
N VAL A 120 13.24 -14.51 -16.29
CA VAL A 120 11.78 -14.39 -16.45
C VAL A 120 11.35 -12.93 -16.43
N LEU A 121 11.86 -12.13 -15.47
CA LEU A 121 11.61 -10.69 -15.42
C LEU A 121 12.14 -9.97 -16.68
N LYS A 122 13.37 -10.28 -17.12
CA LYS A 122 13.95 -9.71 -18.34
C LYS A 122 13.16 -10.08 -19.59
N CYS A 123 12.57 -11.27 -19.66
CA CYS A 123 11.66 -11.63 -20.77
C CYS A 123 10.43 -10.72 -20.80
N CYS A 124 9.81 -10.42 -19.65
CA CYS A 124 8.72 -9.45 -19.57
C CYS A 124 9.16 -8.03 -19.97
N LEU A 125 10.34 -7.60 -19.51
CA LEU A 125 10.91 -6.30 -19.85
C LEU A 125 11.25 -6.17 -21.33
N LYS A 126 11.74 -7.25 -21.95
CA LYS A 126 12.00 -7.32 -23.39
C LYS A 126 10.72 -7.02 -24.18
N VAL A 127 9.57 -7.57 -23.77
CA VAL A 127 8.27 -7.32 -24.40
C VAL A 127 7.84 -5.86 -24.26
N ILE A 128 8.06 -5.26 -23.09
CA ILE A 128 7.77 -3.85 -22.84
C ILE A 128 8.64 -2.95 -23.73
N GLU A 129 9.93 -3.23 -23.85
CA GLU A 129 10.87 -2.50 -24.72
C GLU A 129 10.56 -2.72 -26.21
N MET A 130 10.15 -3.92 -26.61
CA MET A 130 9.61 -4.17 -27.95
C MET A 130 8.36 -3.32 -28.20
N GLY A 131 7.48 -3.19 -27.20
CA GLY A 131 6.33 -2.29 -27.25
C GLY A 131 6.74 -0.84 -27.49
N LEU A 132 7.70 -0.33 -26.72
CA LEU A 132 8.26 1.02 -26.91
C LEU A 132 8.85 1.19 -28.32
N HIS A 133 9.64 0.23 -28.80
CA HIS A 133 10.18 0.26 -30.15
C HIS A 133 9.07 0.31 -31.22
N GLN A 134 8.04 -0.53 -31.09
CA GLN A 134 6.89 -0.52 -31.99
C GLN A 134 6.12 0.82 -31.96
N THR A 135 6.02 1.48 -30.80
CA THR A 135 5.40 2.82 -30.75
C THR A 135 6.17 3.86 -31.56
N LYS A 136 7.52 3.77 -31.60
CA LYS A 136 8.36 4.64 -32.44
C LYS A 136 8.13 4.35 -33.93
N LEU A 137 8.14 3.08 -34.33
CA LEU A 137 7.88 2.68 -35.72
C LEU A 137 6.49 3.13 -36.20
N GLN A 138 5.46 2.93 -35.37
CA GLN A 138 4.10 3.35 -35.68
C GLN A 138 3.95 4.87 -35.72
N THR A 139 4.72 5.60 -34.91
CA THR A 139 4.78 7.06 -34.98
C THR A 139 5.28 7.54 -36.33
N LEU A 140 6.38 6.95 -36.82
CA LEU A 140 6.96 7.26 -38.13
C LEU A 140 5.98 6.89 -39.26
N LYS A 141 5.43 5.67 -39.22
CA LYS A 141 4.51 5.14 -40.25
C LYS A 141 3.24 5.98 -40.39
N LEU A 142 2.67 6.46 -39.29
CA LEU A 142 1.38 7.15 -39.29
C LEU A 142 1.51 8.68 -39.33
N GLY A 143 2.74 9.22 -39.28
CA GLY A 143 2.98 10.66 -39.19
C GLY A 143 2.34 11.33 -37.97
N LYS A 144 2.01 10.55 -36.94
CA LYS A 144 1.37 11.02 -35.70
C LYS A 144 1.95 10.29 -34.49
N PRO A 145 2.11 10.96 -33.32
CA PRO A 145 2.68 10.29 -32.16
C PRO A 145 1.80 9.16 -31.63
N VAL A 146 2.38 7.95 -31.61
CA VAL A 146 1.92 6.73 -30.94
C VAL A 146 2.89 6.50 -29.78
N THR A 147 2.39 6.47 -28.55
CA THR A 147 3.26 6.45 -27.35
C THR A 147 2.85 5.42 -26.31
N GLN A 148 1.80 4.65 -26.59
CA GLN A 148 1.15 3.74 -25.65
C GLN A 148 0.83 2.38 -26.29
N CYS A 149 0.79 1.35 -25.45
CA CYS A 149 0.51 -0.04 -25.83
C CYS A 149 -0.78 -0.56 -25.15
N VAL A 150 -1.40 -1.55 -25.78
CA VAL A 150 -2.55 -2.32 -25.25
C VAL A 150 -2.07 -3.72 -24.87
N TYR A 151 -2.52 -4.22 -23.73
CA TYR A 151 -2.20 -5.59 -23.27
C TYR A 151 -3.48 -6.40 -23.07
N ILE A 152 -3.46 -7.65 -23.53
CA ILE A 152 -4.53 -8.63 -23.37
C ILE A 152 -3.98 -9.78 -22.52
N TYR A 153 -4.64 -10.08 -21.41
CA TYR A 153 -4.30 -11.20 -20.53
C TYR A 153 -5.42 -12.22 -20.59
N ASP A 154 -5.15 -13.36 -21.21
CA ASP A 154 -6.07 -14.47 -21.28
C ASP A 154 -5.91 -15.37 -20.05
N MET A 155 -6.98 -15.44 -19.25
CA MET A 155 -7.04 -16.21 -18.02
C MET A 155 -7.68 -17.58 -18.22
N ASP A 156 -7.93 -18.00 -19.46
CA ASP A 156 -8.44 -19.34 -19.74
C ASP A 156 -7.54 -20.43 -19.15
N LYS A 157 -8.16 -21.47 -18.57
CA LYS A 157 -7.51 -22.55 -17.80
C LYS A 157 -6.79 -22.12 -16.52
N MET A 158 -7.01 -20.90 -16.02
CA MET A 158 -6.53 -20.51 -14.71
C MET A 158 -7.20 -21.35 -13.60
N THR A 159 -6.39 -22.13 -12.88
CA THR A 159 -6.85 -22.94 -11.74
C THR A 159 -6.60 -22.22 -10.42
N PHE A 160 -7.23 -22.70 -9.35
CA PHE A 160 -6.97 -22.23 -7.99
C PHE A 160 -5.48 -22.28 -7.63
N THR A 161 -4.83 -23.42 -7.90
CA THR A 161 -3.40 -23.63 -7.60
C THR A 161 -2.51 -22.62 -8.31
N LYS A 162 -2.79 -22.31 -9.58
CA LYS A 162 -2.03 -21.31 -10.34
C LYS A 162 -2.29 -19.89 -9.82
N ALA A 163 -3.55 -19.56 -9.56
CA ALA A 163 -3.95 -18.24 -9.07
C ALA A 163 -3.40 -17.94 -7.67
N THR A 164 -3.18 -18.97 -6.84
CA THR A 164 -2.69 -18.87 -5.47
C THR A 164 -1.22 -19.25 -5.31
N ASP A 165 -0.51 -19.56 -6.40
CA ASP A 165 0.90 -19.89 -6.35
C ASP A 165 1.73 -18.69 -5.90
N ARG A 166 2.36 -18.84 -4.73
CA ARG A 166 3.12 -17.77 -4.07
C ARG A 166 4.23 -17.20 -4.97
N TYR A 167 4.99 -18.06 -5.65
CA TYR A 167 6.10 -17.63 -6.49
C TYR A 167 5.61 -16.82 -7.70
N SER A 168 4.53 -17.27 -8.34
CA SER A 168 3.90 -16.60 -9.46
C SER A 168 3.35 -15.23 -9.06
N ILE A 169 2.63 -15.15 -7.92
CA ILE A 169 2.12 -13.89 -7.39
C ILE A 169 3.28 -12.95 -7.06
N GLU A 170 4.30 -13.41 -6.35
CA GLU A 170 5.44 -12.57 -5.97
C GLU A 170 6.15 -11.98 -7.19
N HIS A 171 6.41 -12.79 -8.22
CA HIS A 171 7.03 -12.30 -9.46
C HIS A 171 6.13 -11.34 -10.22
N PHE A 172 4.83 -11.65 -10.31
CA PHE A 172 3.87 -10.76 -10.96
C PHE A 172 3.86 -9.39 -10.27
N LEU A 173 3.86 -9.36 -8.93
CA LEU A 173 3.90 -8.10 -8.18
C LEU A 173 5.23 -7.35 -8.35
N ILE A 174 6.36 -8.05 -8.46
CA ILE A 174 7.64 -7.43 -8.81
C ILE A 174 7.54 -6.79 -10.21
N ALA A 175 7.04 -7.53 -11.20
CA ALA A 175 6.89 -7.04 -12.57
C ALA A 175 5.95 -5.83 -12.64
N VAL A 176 4.84 -5.83 -11.89
CA VAL A 176 3.91 -4.69 -11.78
C VAL A 176 4.60 -3.46 -11.18
N ASN A 177 5.33 -3.61 -10.07
CA ASN A 177 6.04 -2.49 -9.47
C ASN A 177 7.11 -1.93 -10.40
N VAL A 178 7.91 -2.81 -11.01
CA VAL A 178 8.90 -2.41 -12.02
C VAL A 178 8.22 -1.66 -13.17
N PHE A 179 7.08 -2.14 -13.66
CA PHE A 179 6.32 -1.48 -14.73
C PHE A 179 5.87 -0.07 -14.32
N GLN A 180 5.27 0.07 -13.14
CA GLN A 180 4.74 1.34 -12.63
C GLN A 180 5.82 2.38 -12.37
N ASP A 181 6.97 1.94 -11.87
CA ASP A 181 8.08 2.82 -11.50
C ASP A 181 8.94 3.25 -12.70
N ASN A 182 8.96 2.45 -13.78
CA ASN A 182 9.90 2.64 -14.89
C ASN A 182 9.25 2.96 -16.24
N TYR A 183 7.96 2.67 -16.41
CA TYR A 183 7.27 2.84 -17.69
C TYR A 183 6.03 3.74 -17.55
N PRO A 184 6.20 4.98 -17.04
CA PRO A 184 5.09 5.90 -16.85
C PRO A 184 4.38 6.17 -18.18
N GLU A 185 3.04 6.26 -18.11
CA GLU A 185 2.18 6.63 -19.24
C GLU A 185 2.25 5.72 -20.48
N LEU A 186 2.95 4.57 -20.43
CA LEU A 186 3.03 3.60 -21.54
C LEU A 186 1.72 2.83 -21.75
N LEU A 187 0.96 2.62 -20.69
CA LEU A 187 -0.25 1.80 -20.75
C LEU A 187 -1.43 2.58 -21.35
N LYS A 188 -2.04 2.05 -22.43
CA LYS A 188 -3.30 2.55 -22.99
C LYS A 188 -4.51 1.88 -22.37
N ALA A 189 -4.54 0.55 -22.43
CA ALA A 189 -5.62 -0.28 -21.92
C ALA A 189 -5.10 -1.68 -21.58
N VAL A 190 -5.76 -2.34 -20.62
CA VAL A 190 -5.56 -3.76 -20.28
C VAL A 190 -6.90 -4.47 -20.41
N TYR A 191 -6.94 -5.55 -21.17
CA TYR A 191 -8.09 -6.43 -21.28
C TYR A 191 -7.77 -7.75 -20.58
N VAL A 192 -8.44 -8.03 -19.47
CA VAL A 192 -8.39 -9.36 -18.83
C VAL A 192 -9.60 -10.14 -19.30
N ILE A 193 -9.37 -11.21 -20.05
CA ILE A 193 -10.42 -12.03 -20.66
C ILE A 193 -10.44 -13.42 -20.04
N ASN A 194 -11.57 -14.12 -20.11
CA ASN A 194 -11.77 -15.43 -19.49
C ASN A 194 -11.48 -15.43 -17.98
N ALA A 195 -11.77 -14.33 -17.30
CA ALA A 195 -11.46 -14.18 -15.87
C ALA A 195 -12.34 -15.12 -15.03
N SER A 196 -11.74 -16.19 -14.52
CA SER A 196 -12.41 -17.17 -13.67
C SER A 196 -12.75 -16.59 -12.29
N THR A 197 -13.58 -17.31 -11.52
CA THR A 197 -13.88 -16.97 -10.12
C THR A 197 -12.60 -16.87 -9.26
N TYR A 198 -11.55 -17.63 -9.61
CA TYR A 198 -10.26 -17.55 -8.92
C TYR A 198 -9.51 -16.25 -9.19
N PHE A 199 -9.61 -15.68 -10.39
CA PHE A 199 -9.06 -14.35 -10.65
C PHE A 199 -9.76 -13.29 -9.79
N LYS A 200 -11.10 -13.35 -9.69
CA LYS A 200 -11.89 -12.43 -8.85
C LYS A 200 -11.51 -12.51 -7.36
N MET A 201 -11.01 -13.66 -6.90
CA MET A 201 -10.53 -13.88 -5.54
C MET A 201 -9.20 -13.18 -5.26
N VAL A 202 -8.24 -13.24 -6.19
CA VAL A 202 -6.89 -12.68 -5.99
C VAL A 202 -6.76 -11.24 -6.46
N PHE A 203 -7.66 -10.78 -7.34
CA PHE A 203 -7.64 -9.43 -7.88
C PHE A 203 -7.68 -8.32 -6.83
N PRO A 204 -8.43 -8.39 -5.71
CA PRO A 204 -8.37 -7.37 -4.66
C PRO A 204 -6.95 -7.14 -4.11
N VAL A 205 -6.18 -8.21 -3.92
CA VAL A 205 -4.77 -8.14 -3.47
C VAL A 205 -3.90 -7.44 -4.51
N VAL A 206 -4.07 -7.78 -5.78
CA VAL A 206 -3.37 -7.13 -6.90
C VAL A 206 -3.77 -5.66 -7.02
N LYS A 207 -5.07 -5.36 -6.90
CA LYS A 207 -5.65 -4.03 -7.00
C LYS A 207 -5.09 -3.09 -5.95
N ALA A 208 -4.82 -3.56 -4.73
CA ALA A 208 -4.23 -2.76 -3.67
C ALA A 208 -2.82 -2.23 -3.99
N ILE A 209 -2.11 -2.87 -4.94
CA ILE A 209 -0.74 -2.52 -5.35
C ILE A 209 -0.73 -1.70 -6.65
N LEU A 210 -1.80 -1.80 -7.44
CA LEU A 210 -1.91 -1.09 -8.70
C LEU A 210 -2.21 0.39 -8.47
N ALA A 211 -1.45 1.25 -9.14
CA ALA A 211 -1.74 2.67 -9.23
C ALA A 211 -3.13 2.88 -9.83
N GLY A 212 -3.88 3.85 -9.29
CA GLY A 212 -5.23 4.15 -9.77
C GLY A 212 -5.30 4.47 -11.27
N SER A 213 -4.22 5.00 -11.85
CA SER A 213 -4.09 5.24 -13.30
C SER A 213 -4.09 3.96 -14.14
N ILE A 214 -3.58 2.84 -13.61
CA ILE A 214 -3.63 1.54 -14.26
C ILE A 214 -5.01 0.91 -14.08
N ILE A 215 -5.56 0.92 -12.87
CA ILE A 215 -6.88 0.34 -12.57
C ILE A 215 -7.96 0.92 -13.49
N ARG A 216 -7.96 2.25 -13.70
CA ARG A 216 -8.90 2.93 -14.62
C ARG A 216 -8.78 2.49 -16.08
N LYS A 217 -7.65 1.91 -16.49
CA LYS A 217 -7.39 1.43 -17.85
C LYS A 217 -7.64 -0.08 -18.00
N MET A 218 -7.98 -0.77 -16.92
CA MET A 218 -8.30 -2.21 -16.94
C MET A 218 -9.78 -2.45 -17.24
N LYS A 219 -10.04 -3.42 -18.12
CA LYS A 219 -11.37 -3.96 -18.40
C LYS A 219 -11.31 -5.47 -18.16
N ILE A 220 -12.18 -5.98 -17.30
CA ILE A 220 -12.16 -7.38 -16.85
C ILE A 220 -13.46 -8.04 -17.30
N PHE A 221 -13.34 -9.17 -18.00
CA PHE A 221 -14.45 -9.92 -18.55
C PHE A 221 -14.42 -11.36 -18.04
N GLY A 222 -15.60 -11.95 -17.87
CA GLY A 222 -15.75 -13.38 -17.61
C GLY A 222 -15.47 -14.19 -18.87
N THR A 223 -16.29 -15.20 -19.12
CA THR A 223 -16.18 -16.04 -20.33
C THR A 223 -16.76 -15.41 -21.59
N ASP A 224 -17.51 -14.32 -21.44
CA ASP A 224 -18.32 -13.67 -22.47
C ASP A 224 -18.11 -12.15 -22.54
N GLY A 225 -18.60 -11.52 -23.62
CA GLY A 225 -18.61 -10.06 -23.84
C GLY A 225 -17.28 -9.41 -24.22
N TRP A 226 -16.17 -10.13 -24.07
CA TRP A 226 -14.84 -9.60 -24.41
C TRP A 226 -14.53 -9.63 -25.91
N GLN A 227 -15.12 -10.55 -26.68
CA GLN A 227 -14.87 -10.65 -28.13
C GLN A 227 -15.38 -9.41 -28.87
N GLU A 228 -16.60 -8.97 -28.56
CA GLU A 228 -17.20 -7.75 -29.11
C GLU A 228 -16.40 -6.51 -28.74
N GLU A 229 -15.87 -6.48 -27.51
CA GLU A 229 -15.03 -5.37 -27.06
C GLU A 229 -13.68 -5.35 -27.79
N LEU A 230 -13.02 -6.50 -27.98
CA LEU A 230 -11.76 -6.57 -28.73
C LEU A 230 -11.94 -6.18 -30.20
N LEU A 231 -13.09 -6.50 -30.81
CA LEU A 231 -13.45 -6.04 -32.16
C LEU A 231 -13.67 -4.52 -32.27
N LYS A 232 -14.02 -3.84 -31.16
CA LYS A 232 -14.02 -2.37 -31.13
C LYS A 232 -12.60 -1.81 -31.16
N VAL A 233 -11.65 -2.52 -30.54
CA VAL A 233 -10.24 -2.10 -30.39
C VAL A 233 -9.40 -2.39 -31.63
N MET A 234 -9.48 -3.61 -32.17
CA MET A 234 -8.66 -4.08 -33.30
C MET A 234 -9.50 -4.27 -34.56
N ASP A 235 -8.87 -4.18 -35.73
CA ASP A 235 -9.51 -4.59 -36.98
C ASP A 235 -9.75 -6.10 -36.99
N ALA A 236 -10.93 -6.54 -37.43
CA ALA A 236 -11.28 -7.95 -37.49
C ALA A 236 -10.27 -8.76 -38.32
N LYS A 237 -9.66 -8.19 -39.36
CA LYS A 237 -8.64 -8.86 -40.19
C LYS A 237 -7.32 -9.08 -39.45
N GLU A 238 -7.00 -8.28 -38.43
CA GLU A 238 -5.78 -8.44 -37.65
C GLU A 238 -5.98 -9.27 -36.37
N LEU A 239 -7.20 -9.27 -35.82
CA LEU A 239 -7.54 -10.03 -34.61
C LEU A 239 -7.69 -11.54 -34.93
N PRO A 240 -7.06 -12.44 -34.14
CA PRO A 240 -7.25 -13.88 -34.26
C PRO A 240 -8.72 -14.30 -34.20
N ALA A 241 -9.10 -15.29 -35.00
CA ALA A 241 -10.47 -15.80 -35.06
C ALA A 241 -10.93 -16.38 -33.72
N CYS A 242 -10.04 -17.00 -32.93
CA CYS A 242 -10.36 -17.45 -31.58
C CYS A 242 -10.73 -16.31 -30.60
N PHE A 243 -10.38 -15.06 -30.94
CA PHE A 243 -10.75 -13.86 -30.17
C PHE A 243 -11.91 -13.07 -30.80
N GLY A 244 -12.64 -13.67 -31.75
CA GLY A 244 -13.78 -13.05 -32.44
C GLY A 244 -13.41 -12.34 -33.76
N GLY A 245 -12.14 -12.35 -34.16
CA GLY A 245 -11.69 -11.76 -35.41
C GLY A 245 -11.79 -12.69 -36.62
N LYS A 246 -10.98 -12.43 -37.65
CA LYS A 246 -10.93 -13.17 -38.92
C LYS A 246 -9.52 -13.65 -39.27
N ARG A 247 -8.50 -13.30 -38.48
CA ARG A 247 -7.12 -13.75 -38.72
C ARG A 247 -6.97 -15.22 -38.35
N THR A 248 -6.38 -16.00 -39.24
CA THR A 248 -6.06 -17.42 -39.07
C THR A 248 -4.63 -17.67 -39.55
N ASP A 249 -4.07 -18.83 -39.20
CA ASP A 249 -2.86 -19.33 -39.85
C ASP A 249 -3.12 -19.67 -41.33
N PRO A 250 -2.08 -19.87 -42.17
CA PRO A 250 -2.25 -20.26 -43.56
C PRO A 250 -3.06 -21.55 -43.79
N ASP A 251 -3.12 -22.45 -42.80
CA ASP A 251 -3.90 -23.69 -42.80
C ASP A 251 -5.35 -23.51 -42.30
N GLY A 252 -5.76 -22.28 -41.95
CA GLY A 252 -7.07 -21.95 -41.42
C GLY A 252 -7.22 -22.09 -39.91
N ASN A 253 -6.15 -22.42 -39.16
CA ASN A 253 -6.23 -22.58 -37.71
C ASN A 253 -6.61 -21.25 -37.01
N PRO A 254 -7.73 -21.20 -36.26
CA PRO A 254 -8.20 -19.97 -35.62
C PRO A 254 -7.38 -19.54 -34.41
N LYS A 255 -6.52 -20.44 -33.88
CA LYS A 255 -5.62 -20.15 -32.76
C LYS A 255 -4.31 -19.49 -33.17
N CYS A 256 -4.03 -19.38 -34.46
CA CYS A 256 -2.87 -18.63 -34.96
C CYS A 256 -1.52 -19.09 -34.35
N ASN A 257 -1.30 -20.42 -34.27
CA ASN A 257 -0.13 -21.02 -33.63
C ASN A 257 1.20 -20.67 -34.33
N THR A 258 1.17 -20.14 -35.57
CA THR A 258 2.40 -19.70 -36.25
C THR A 258 3.03 -18.45 -35.63
N PHE A 259 2.26 -17.64 -34.89
CA PHE A 259 2.77 -16.44 -34.23
C PHE A 259 2.26 -16.24 -32.80
N ILE A 260 1.33 -17.08 -32.34
CA ILE A 260 0.87 -17.11 -30.95
C ILE A 260 1.46 -18.32 -30.23
N ASN A 261 2.35 -18.04 -29.30
CA ASN A 261 2.75 -18.98 -28.26
C ASN A 261 1.65 -19.02 -27.17
N TRP A 262 0.91 -20.12 -27.13
CA TRP A 262 -0.15 -20.36 -26.13
C TRP A 262 0.39 -20.83 -24.77
N ALA A 263 1.70 -20.93 -24.59
CA ALA A 263 2.36 -21.61 -23.48
C ALA A 263 1.93 -23.08 -23.36
N GLY A 264 2.28 -23.70 -22.24
CA GLY A 264 1.93 -25.09 -21.92
C GLY A 264 2.71 -25.56 -20.72
N THR A 265 2.58 -26.86 -20.41
CA THR A 265 3.40 -27.51 -19.39
C THR A 265 4.86 -27.52 -19.82
N VAL A 266 5.76 -27.12 -18.94
CA VAL A 266 7.20 -27.17 -19.20
C VAL A 266 7.66 -28.63 -19.04
N PRO A 267 8.31 -29.23 -20.05
CA PRO A 267 8.87 -30.56 -19.94
C PRO A 267 9.92 -30.67 -18.84
N GLU A 268 9.91 -31.77 -18.10
CA GLU A 268 10.79 -31.94 -16.94
C GLU A 268 12.29 -31.93 -17.28
N TYR A 269 12.68 -32.18 -18.54
CA TYR A 269 14.08 -32.09 -18.96
C TYR A 269 14.63 -30.65 -18.95
N TYR A 270 13.77 -29.63 -18.93
CA TYR A 270 14.19 -28.24 -18.67
C TYR A 270 14.43 -27.97 -17.18
N PHE A 271 13.90 -28.81 -16.29
CA PHE A 271 13.98 -28.57 -14.86
C PHE A 271 15.44 -28.70 -14.42
N LYS A 272 15.94 -27.61 -13.83
CA LYS A 272 17.28 -27.57 -13.29
C LYS A 272 17.28 -28.28 -11.95
N THR A 273 18.23 -29.20 -11.80
CA THR A 273 18.46 -29.88 -10.52
C THR A 273 19.46 -29.09 -9.71
N LYS A 274 19.10 -28.75 -8.48
CA LYS A 274 19.99 -28.09 -7.53
C LYS A 274 21.22 -28.97 -7.29
N ASN A 275 22.40 -28.51 -7.71
CA ASN A 275 23.66 -29.23 -7.49
C ASN A 275 24.73 -28.31 -6.87
N VAL A 276 24.49 -27.97 -5.60
CA VAL A 276 25.38 -27.17 -4.75
C VAL A 276 26.81 -27.74 -4.74
N GLU A 277 26.97 -29.06 -4.85
CA GLU A 277 28.28 -29.72 -4.86
C GLU A 277 29.08 -29.41 -6.13
N LYS A 278 28.41 -29.28 -7.28
CA LYS A 278 29.06 -28.88 -8.54
C LYS A 278 29.52 -27.43 -8.48
N PHE A 279 28.68 -26.53 -7.97
CA PHE A 279 29.03 -25.11 -7.82
C PHE A 279 30.20 -24.91 -6.84
N ALA A 280 30.20 -25.64 -5.71
CA ALA A 280 31.28 -25.60 -4.73
C ALA A 280 32.65 -26.08 -5.27
N LYS A 281 32.67 -26.82 -6.39
CA LYS A 281 33.90 -27.32 -7.04
C LYS A 281 34.49 -26.34 -8.07
N LEU A 282 33.81 -25.24 -8.39
CA LEU A 282 34.32 -24.24 -9.34
C LEU A 282 35.52 -23.48 -8.74
N ASN A 283 36.53 -23.22 -9.58
CA ASN A 283 37.73 -22.48 -9.17
C ASN A 283 37.36 -21.06 -8.69
N GLY A 284 37.85 -20.67 -7.51
CA GLY A 284 37.61 -19.36 -6.92
C GLY A 284 36.33 -19.25 -6.07
N VAL A 285 35.51 -20.31 -5.99
CA VAL A 285 34.34 -20.33 -5.11
C VAL A 285 34.78 -20.51 -3.66
N LYS A 286 34.35 -19.59 -2.80
CA LYS A 286 34.54 -19.68 -1.35
C LYS A 286 33.23 -20.06 -0.69
N LYS A 287 33.21 -21.20 0.00
CA LYS A 287 32.09 -21.56 0.88
C LYS A 287 32.14 -20.69 2.12
N VAL A 288 31.06 -19.96 2.37
CA VAL A 288 30.93 -19.08 3.53
C VAL A 288 29.68 -19.49 4.30
N ILE A 289 29.84 -19.66 5.61
CA ILE A 289 28.72 -19.88 6.53
C ILE A 289 28.37 -18.53 7.11
N VAL A 290 27.24 -17.96 6.69
CA VAL A 290 26.71 -16.73 7.29
C VAL A 290 25.88 -17.13 8.51
N PRO A 291 26.32 -16.82 9.75
CA PRO A 291 25.56 -17.14 10.94
C PRO A 291 24.23 -16.38 10.91
N ARG A 292 23.25 -16.89 11.64
CA ARG A 292 21.92 -16.28 11.72
C ARG A 292 22.02 -14.82 12.20
N LYS A 293 21.33 -13.90 11.52
CA LYS A 293 21.43 -12.42 11.64
C LYS A 293 22.76 -11.81 11.19
N GLY A 294 23.79 -12.61 10.98
CA GLY A 294 25.10 -12.14 10.55
C GLY A 294 25.09 -11.64 9.11
N SER A 295 26.07 -10.80 8.81
CA SER A 295 26.46 -10.41 7.46
C SER A 295 27.85 -10.94 7.18
N PHE A 296 28.12 -11.20 5.91
CA PHE A 296 29.47 -11.46 5.41
C PHE A 296 29.80 -10.45 4.33
N GLU A 297 30.99 -9.87 4.43
CA GLU A 297 31.43 -8.79 3.57
C GLU A 297 32.66 -9.21 2.76
N VAL A 298 32.60 -9.03 1.44
CA VAL A 298 33.76 -9.18 0.55
C VAL A 298 34.17 -7.80 0.05
N LYS A 299 35.40 -7.40 0.36
CA LYS A 299 36.02 -6.17 -0.14
C LYS A 299 36.78 -6.48 -1.43
N ILE A 300 36.54 -5.70 -2.47
CA ILE A 300 37.20 -5.84 -3.78
C ILE A 300 37.75 -4.47 -4.17
N GLU A 301 39.07 -4.41 -4.33
CA GLU A 301 39.76 -3.20 -4.77
C GLU A 301 39.74 -3.10 -6.31
N VAL A 302 39.18 -2.02 -6.83
CA VAL A 302 39.24 -1.69 -8.26
C VAL A 302 40.37 -0.70 -8.49
N LYS A 303 41.40 -1.16 -9.20
CA LYS A 303 42.66 -0.42 -9.40
C LYS A 303 42.55 0.62 -10.52
N ARG A 304 41.68 0.40 -11.51
CA ARG A 304 41.51 1.29 -12.66
C ARG A 304 40.04 1.43 -13.05
N PRO A 305 39.57 2.64 -13.41
CA PRO A 305 38.27 2.82 -14.07
C PRO A 305 38.15 1.93 -15.32
N GLY A 306 36.95 1.41 -15.57
CA GLY A 306 36.65 0.51 -16.69
C GLY A 306 36.84 -0.98 -16.40
N GLN A 307 37.36 -1.36 -15.23
CA GLN A 307 37.43 -2.78 -14.84
C GLN A 307 36.04 -3.36 -14.57
N MET A 308 35.80 -4.57 -15.05
CA MET A 308 34.53 -5.27 -14.84
C MET A 308 34.59 -6.11 -13.57
N LEU A 309 33.67 -5.86 -12.64
CA LEU A 309 33.42 -6.70 -11.48
C LEU A 309 32.31 -7.69 -11.82
N HIS A 310 32.61 -8.98 -11.75
CA HIS A 310 31.64 -10.06 -11.88
C HIS A 310 31.49 -10.78 -10.52
N TRP A 311 30.27 -11.18 -10.18
CA TRP A 311 30.00 -12.00 -9.01
C TRP A 311 29.02 -13.11 -9.32
N GLU A 312 29.18 -14.22 -8.60
CA GLU A 312 28.24 -15.33 -8.58
C GLU A 312 28.09 -15.82 -7.13
N TYR A 313 26.90 -16.28 -6.73
CA TYR A 313 26.68 -16.90 -5.43
C TYR A 313 25.50 -17.87 -5.42
N GLU A 314 25.64 -18.97 -4.69
CA GLU A 314 24.57 -19.94 -4.44
C GLU A 314 24.33 -20.10 -2.93
N VAL A 315 23.06 -20.21 -2.55
CA VAL A 315 22.58 -20.43 -1.19
C VAL A 315 22.08 -21.86 -1.02
N VAL A 316 22.78 -22.59 -0.16
CA VAL A 316 22.49 -24.01 0.13
C VAL A 316 21.09 -24.19 0.71
N SER A 317 20.61 -23.25 1.53
CA SER A 317 19.28 -23.29 2.16
C SER A 317 18.77 -21.89 2.49
N HIS A 318 17.48 -21.63 2.26
CA HIS A 318 16.77 -20.37 2.56
C HIS A 318 17.25 -19.16 1.71
N ASP A 319 16.57 -18.03 1.86
CA ASP A 319 16.91 -16.76 1.18
C ASP A 319 18.12 -16.07 1.83
N ILE A 320 18.84 -15.28 1.03
CA ILE A 320 19.92 -14.40 1.49
C ILE A 320 19.68 -12.99 0.95
N ALA A 321 19.91 -11.97 1.76
CA ALA A 321 19.92 -10.59 1.28
C ALA A 321 21.32 -10.26 0.73
N PHE A 322 21.35 -9.68 -0.47
CA PHE A 322 22.56 -9.25 -1.17
C PHE A 322 22.50 -7.74 -1.43
N LYS A 323 23.61 -7.02 -1.19
CA LYS A 323 23.81 -5.64 -1.64
C LYS A 323 25.25 -5.42 -2.13
N LEU A 324 25.44 -4.46 -3.03
CA LEU A 324 26.75 -3.99 -3.50
C LEU A 324 26.92 -2.51 -3.18
N LEU A 325 27.99 -2.16 -2.49
CA LEU A 325 28.36 -0.77 -2.19
C LEU A 325 29.67 -0.40 -2.90
N PHE A 326 29.79 0.85 -3.33
CA PHE A 326 31.05 1.49 -3.66
C PHE A 326 31.51 2.36 -2.50
N VAL A 327 32.80 2.30 -2.19
CA VAL A 327 33.43 3.10 -1.13
C VAL A 327 34.63 3.83 -1.73
N GLY A 328 34.46 5.14 -1.92
CA GLY A 328 35.45 6.07 -2.42
C GLY A 328 36.07 6.92 -1.30
N LYS A 329 37.20 7.57 -1.60
CA LYS A 329 37.75 8.63 -0.75
C LYS A 329 37.45 9.99 -1.39
N CYS A 330 36.87 10.90 -0.63
CA CYS A 330 36.68 12.30 -0.99
C CYS A 330 37.52 13.19 -0.06
N LEU A 331 37.67 14.48 -0.41
CA LEU A 331 38.43 15.45 0.37
C LEU A 331 37.95 15.56 1.84
N ASP A 332 36.66 15.31 2.08
CA ASP A 332 36.00 15.55 3.37
C ASP A 332 35.58 14.25 4.10
N GLY A 333 35.97 13.06 3.59
CA GLY A 333 35.63 11.79 4.22
C GLY A 333 35.49 10.60 3.27
N THR A 334 34.78 9.57 3.73
CA THR A 334 34.51 8.35 2.96
C THR A 334 33.17 8.49 2.23
N GLU A 335 33.18 8.41 0.91
CA GLU A 335 31.96 8.34 0.10
C GLU A 335 31.48 6.89 0.05
N ILE A 336 30.22 6.66 0.45
CA ILE A 336 29.58 5.34 0.34
C ILE A 336 28.38 5.49 -0.60
N GLU A 337 28.43 4.81 -1.74
CA GLU A 337 27.34 4.76 -2.72
C GLU A 337 26.77 3.33 -2.77
N GLU A 338 25.45 3.19 -2.69
CA GLU A 338 24.79 1.90 -2.91
C GLU A 338 24.61 1.66 -4.41
N ILE A 339 25.30 0.66 -4.94
CA ILE A 339 25.37 0.39 -6.39
C ILE A 339 24.33 -0.64 -6.81
N VAL A 340 24.13 -1.67 -5.98
CA VAL A 340 23.03 -2.63 -6.13
C VAL A 340 22.24 -2.61 -4.83
N PRO A 341 20.96 -2.21 -4.87
CA PRO A 341 20.16 -2.13 -3.67
C PRO A 341 19.99 -3.48 -2.98
N MET A 342 19.67 -3.44 -1.69
CA MET A 342 19.50 -4.67 -0.92
C MET A 342 18.30 -5.48 -1.42
N HIS A 343 18.57 -6.65 -2.00
CA HIS A 343 17.55 -7.54 -2.54
C HIS A 343 17.68 -8.96 -1.98
N LYS A 344 16.55 -9.66 -1.84
CA LYS A 344 16.48 -11.04 -1.36
C LYS A 344 16.17 -11.97 -2.50
N PHE A 345 17.00 -12.99 -2.67
CA PHE A 345 16.76 -14.02 -3.66
C PHE A 345 17.03 -15.40 -3.06
N GLU A 346 16.19 -16.35 -3.42
CA GLU A 346 16.45 -17.79 -3.25
C GLU A 346 17.18 -18.29 -4.50
N THR A 347 18.21 -19.11 -4.32
CA THR A 347 18.99 -19.73 -5.40
C THR A 347 18.58 -21.21 -5.57
N GLU A 348 17.29 -21.50 -5.40
CA GLU A 348 16.80 -22.88 -5.21
C GLU A 348 17.16 -23.82 -6.39
N TYR A 349 17.36 -23.27 -7.59
CA TYR A 349 17.65 -24.05 -8.80
C TYR A 349 18.94 -23.63 -9.54
N GLU A 350 19.47 -22.42 -9.33
CA GLU A 350 20.74 -21.93 -9.89
C GLU A 350 21.41 -20.82 -9.05
N PRO A 351 22.74 -20.63 -9.16
CA PRO A 351 23.47 -19.51 -8.60
C PRO A 351 23.01 -18.16 -9.18
N LEU A 352 23.04 -17.12 -8.35
CA LEU A 352 22.81 -15.74 -8.81
C LEU A 352 24.11 -15.10 -9.23
N SER A 353 24.18 -14.72 -10.50
CA SER A 353 25.28 -13.98 -11.07
C SER A 353 24.92 -12.53 -11.38
N GLY A 354 25.90 -11.64 -11.35
CA GLY A 354 25.76 -10.27 -11.84
C GLY A 354 27.13 -9.68 -12.19
N PHE A 355 27.12 -8.56 -12.91
CA PHE A 355 28.34 -7.82 -13.18
C PHE A 355 28.11 -6.32 -13.27
N ILE A 356 29.18 -5.54 -13.09
CA ILE A 356 29.21 -4.10 -13.30
C ILE A 356 30.56 -3.67 -13.87
N ILE A 357 30.55 -2.65 -14.73
CA ILE A 357 31.76 -1.94 -15.14
C ILE A 357 32.01 -0.81 -14.14
N CYS A 358 33.13 -0.88 -13.41
CA CYS A 358 33.48 0.06 -12.37
C CYS A 358 34.03 1.35 -13.00
N LYS A 359 33.23 2.42 -13.00
CA LYS A 359 33.59 3.71 -13.60
C LYS A 359 34.59 4.54 -12.78
N ARG A 360 34.85 4.15 -11.52
CA ARG A 360 35.72 4.86 -10.58
C ARG A 360 36.71 3.89 -9.93
N GLN A 361 37.90 4.39 -9.61
CA GLN A 361 38.87 3.71 -8.74
C GLN A 361 38.37 3.78 -7.29
N GLY A 362 38.42 2.67 -6.55
CA GLY A 362 37.94 2.61 -5.16
C GLY A 362 37.64 1.19 -4.67
N ASN A 363 37.10 1.07 -3.46
CA ASN A 363 36.80 -0.22 -2.83
C ASN A 363 35.32 -0.56 -2.99
N PHE A 364 34.99 -1.74 -3.50
CA PHE A 364 33.62 -2.25 -3.57
C PHE A 364 33.36 -3.26 -2.45
N TRP A 365 32.19 -3.21 -1.82
CA TRP A 365 31.79 -4.11 -0.74
C TRP A 365 30.58 -4.94 -1.20
N LYS A 366 30.68 -6.26 -1.13
CA LYS A 366 29.55 -7.19 -1.28
C LYS A 366 29.11 -7.65 0.10
N ALA A 367 27.89 -7.32 0.54
CA ALA A 367 27.36 -7.74 1.84
C ALA A 367 26.24 -8.77 1.67
N VAL A 368 26.36 -9.90 2.35
CA VAL A 368 25.48 -11.08 2.27
C VAL A 368 24.91 -11.37 3.66
N ARG A 369 23.59 -11.24 3.88
CA ARG A 369 22.96 -11.32 5.23
C ARG A 369 21.87 -12.38 5.31
N LYS A 370 21.94 -13.29 6.30
CA LYS A 370 20.95 -14.35 6.57
C LYS A 370 19.99 -13.93 7.68
N ARG A 371 18.68 -13.93 7.45
CA ARG A 371 17.69 -13.57 8.50
C ARG A 371 16.49 -14.51 8.52
N ASN A 372 16.38 -15.33 9.57
CA ASN A 372 15.19 -15.46 10.42
C ASN A 372 15.52 -16.25 11.71
N LEU A 373 14.89 -15.82 12.81
CA LEU A 373 15.02 -16.29 14.21
C LEU A 373 14.04 -17.47 14.52
N LYS A 374 14.15 -18.33 15.55
CA LYS A 374 14.17 -18.17 17.05
C LYS A 374 14.93 -19.36 17.73
N PHE A 375 15.30 -19.46 19.02
CA PHE A 375 14.78 -19.00 20.33
C PHE A 375 15.90 -18.95 21.39
N GLY A 376 15.63 -18.31 22.53
CA GLY A 376 16.37 -18.52 23.79
C GLY A 376 16.36 -17.32 24.72
N ILE A 377 15.25 -17.14 25.45
CA ILE A 377 15.07 -16.47 26.75
C ILE A 377 16.18 -15.47 27.15
N GLU A 378 15.96 -14.20 26.84
CA GLU A 378 16.24 -13.16 27.83
C GLU A 378 14.89 -12.87 28.47
N GLY A 379 14.80 -13.08 29.78
CA GLY A 379 13.65 -12.60 30.54
C GLY A 379 13.45 -11.13 30.17
N PHE A 380 12.23 -10.77 29.81
CA PHE A 380 11.89 -9.37 29.60
C PHE A 380 12.24 -8.63 30.89
N GLY A 381 13.35 -7.91 30.83
CA GLY A 381 13.73 -6.97 31.86
C GLY A 381 12.55 -6.04 32.06
N LYS A 382 12.28 -5.74 33.33
CA LYS A 382 11.64 -4.48 33.74
C LYS A 382 12.11 -3.38 32.79
N MET A 383 11.22 -2.45 32.39
CA MET A 383 11.68 -1.16 31.89
C MET A 383 12.78 -0.71 32.85
N HIS A 384 14.03 -0.65 32.36
CA HIS A 384 15.07 0.00 33.12
C HIS A 384 14.54 1.42 33.31
N ASP A 385 14.19 1.78 34.54
CA ASP A 385 13.93 3.17 34.93
C ASP A 385 15.20 4.03 34.79
N GLU A 386 16.30 3.43 34.38
CA GLU A 386 17.57 4.06 34.04
C GLU A 386 17.72 4.15 32.52
N TRP A 387 17.18 5.23 31.94
CA TRP A 387 17.61 5.68 30.61
C TRP A 387 19.10 6.01 30.64
N SER A 388 19.81 5.72 29.56
CA SER A 388 21.19 6.22 29.40
C SER A 388 21.19 7.75 29.38
N GLU A 389 22.33 8.36 29.71
CA GLU A 389 22.46 9.83 29.67
C GLU A 389 22.19 10.41 28.27
N GLU A 390 22.54 9.68 27.21
CA GLU A 390 22.25 10.04 25.83
C GLU A 390 20.73 10.09 25.55
N GLU A 391 19.99 9.09 26.04
CA GLU A 391 18.53 9.03 25.92
C GLU A 391 17.84 10.13 26.74
N LYS A 392 18.32 10.40 27.97
CA LYS A 392 17.83 11.50 28.81
C LYS A 392 18.02 12.85 28.11
N ASN A 393 19.19 13.07 27.52
CA ASN A 393 19.50 14.30 26.80
C ASN A 393 18.61 14.47 25.56
N ALA A 394 18.43 13.41 24.75
CA ALA A 394 17.56 13.45 23.59
C ALA A 394 16.09 13.73 23.96
N VAL A 395 15.59 13.13 25.05
CA VAL A 395 14.25 13.39 25.59
C VAL A 395 14.13 14.85 26.05
N ALA A 396 15.09 15.36 26.79
CA ALA A 396 15.09 16.74 27.26
C ALA A 396 15.11 17.75 26.10
N GLU A 397 15.88 17.47 25.05
CA GLU A 397 15.97 18.31 23.87
C GLU A 397 14.68 18.31 23.05
N LEU A 398 14.11 17.14 22.75
CA LEU A 398 12.83 17.06 22.05
C LEU A 398 11.70 17.73 22.86
N ARG A 399 11.69 17.52 24.18
CA ARG A 399 10.73 18.17 25.08
C ARG A 399 10.85 19.69 25.05
N LYS A 400 12.07 20.22 25.02
CA LYS A 400 12.34 21.66 24.90
C LYS A 400 11.83 22.21 23.56
N ILE A 401 12.09 21.52 22.46
CA ILE A 401 11.66 21.94 21.10
C ILE A 401 10.13 21.99 21.00
N MET A 402 9.45 21.03 21.62
CA MET A 402 8.01 20.82 21.44
C MET A 402 7.14 21.48 22.53
N LYS A 403 7.75 22.28 23.42
CA LYS A 403 7.12 22.82 24.63
C LYS A 403 5.84 23.63 24.37
N ASP A 404 5.83 24.43 23.30
CA ASP A 404 4.71 25.35 23.03
C ASP A 404 3.63 24.73 22.11
N GLU A 405 3.83 23.49 21.65
CA GLU A 405 2.95 22.83 20.67
C GLU A 405 2.23 21.60 21.21
N VAL A 406 2.81 20.93 22.20
CA VAL A 406 2.24 19.71 22.79
C VAL A 406 1.24 20.08 23.90
N PRO A 407 0.02 19.51 23.93
CA PRO A 407 -0.93 19.67 25.03
C PRO A 407 -0.33 19.32 26.39
N LEU A 408 -0.75 20.02 27.45
CA LEU A 408 -0.14 19.89 28.80
C LEU A 408 -0.18 18.46 29.34
N ASP A 409 -1.29 17.75 29.15
CA ASP A 409 -1.48 16.37 29.60
C ASP A 409 -0.54 15.38 28.89
N MET A 410 -0.20 15.65 27.62
CA MET A 410 0.82 14.92 26.86
C MET A 410 2.23 15.35 27.28
N TYR A 411 2.45 16.64 27.51
CA TYR A 411 3.75 17.18 27.92
C TYR A 411 4.22 16.67 29.29
N GLU A 412 3.27 16.33 30.16
CA GLU A 412 3.50 15.70 31.46
C GLU A 412 3.73 14.18 31.39
N ASP A 413 3.40 13.52 30.27
CA ASP A 413 3.70 12.10 30.08
C ASP A 413 5.21 11.88 29.96
N LYS A 414 5.80 11.29 31.00
CA LYS A 414 7.24 11.01 31.09
C LYS A 414 7.76 10.14 29.94
N HIS A 415 6.91 9.38 29.24
CA HIS A 415 7.34 8.45 28.20
C HIS A 415 6.99 8.87 26.78
N ILE A 416 6.17 9.91 26.56
CA ILE A 416 5.71 10.22 25.20
C ILE A 416 6.87 10.59 24.27
N PHE A 417 7.74 11.52 24.69
CA PHE A 417 8.89 11.96 23.90
C PHE A 417 9.86 10.80 23.63
N PHE A 418 10.08 9.96 24.64
CA PHE A 418 10.90 8.75 24.51
C PHE A 418 10.35 7.78 23.46
N LYS A 419 9.04 7.54 23.41
CA LYS A 419 8.42 6.64 22.42
C LYS A 419 8.62 7.14 20.99
N PHE A 420 8.44 8.44 20.74
CA PHE A 420 8.67 9.04 19.42
C PHE A 420 10.15 9.01 19.03
N LEU A 421 11.06 9.30 19.96
CA LEU A 421 12.51 9.16 19.74
C LEU A 421 12.89 7.72 19.41
N LYS A 422 12.47 6.76 20.24
CA LYS A 422 12.76 5.35 20.05
C LYS A 422 12.24 4.82 18.71
N ALA A 423 11.04 5.23 18.29
CA ALA A 423 10.47 4.88 16.99
C ALA A 423 11.26 5.41 15.79
N ARG A 424 12.16 6.38 16.00
CA ARG A 424 13.07 6.95 15.00
C ARG A 424 14.54 6.74 15.35
N ASN A 425 14.84 5.71 16.16
CA ASN A 425 16.19 5.36 16.60
C ASN A 425 16.95 6.56 17.19
N PHE A 426 16.25 7.37 18.00
CA PHE A 426 16.75 8.60 18.62
C PHE A 426 17.22 9.69 17.64
N ASN A 427 16.77 9.64 16.38
CA ASN A 427 16.94 10.75 15.45
C ASN A 427 15.97 11.89 15.81
N LEU A 428 16.51 12.97 16.38
CA LEU A 428 15.75 14.12 16.88
C LEU A 428 14.83 14.74 15.82
N ASN A 429 15.36 15.09 14.64
CA ASN A 429 14.59 15.75 13.58
C ASN A 429 13.43 14.88 13.06
N GLN A 430 13.67 13.56 12.91
CA GLN A 430 12.64 12.64 12.47
C GLN A 430 11.57 12.42 13.55
N ALA A 431 11.97 12.34 14.82
CA ALA A 431 11.05 12.22 15.95
C ALA A 431 10.19 13.47 16.11
N GLU A 432 10.78 14.66 15.97
CA GLU A 432 10.08 15.94 15.96
C GLU A 432 9.04 15.99 14.84
N THR A 433 9.45 15.68 13.60
CA THR A 433 8.55 15.64 12.44
C THR A 433 7.38 14.68 12.67
N MET A 434 7.67 13.49 13.20
CA MET A 434 6.65 12.48 13.51
C MET A 434 5.66 12.98 14.59
N LEU A 435 6.15 13.65 15.63
CA LEU A 435 5.32 14.19 16.70
C LEU A 435 4.44 15.35 16.22
N ARG A 436 4.95 16.26 15.37
CA ARG A 436 4.14 17.32 14.76
C ARG A 436 3.03 16.75 13.87
N ASN A 437 3.35 15.74 13.05
CA ASN A 437 2.35 15.06 12.23
C ASN A 437 1.28 14.38 13.09
N HIS A 438 1.68 13.78 14.21
CA HIS A 438 0.76 13.20 15.18
C HIS A 438 -0.20 14.25 15.77
N LEU A 439 0.30 15.42 16.18
CA LEU A 439 -0.53 16.50 16.72
C LEU A 439 -1.54 17.02 15.69
N GLN A 440 -1.10 17.23 14.44
CA GLN A 440 -1.99 17.63 13.35
C GLN A 440 -3.08 16.57 13.09
N TRP A 441 -2.69 15.29 13.06
CA TRP A 441 -3.62 14.18 12.88
C TRP A 441 -4.64 14.09 14.03
N ARG A 442 -4.20 14.20 15.29
CA ARG A 442 -5.10 14.20 16.46
C ARG A 442 -6.18 15.27 16.36
N LYS A 443 -5.78 16.47 15.96
CA LYS A 443 -6.69 17.60 15.75
C LYS A 443 -7.66 17.35 14.61
N ALA A 444 -7.17 16.84 13.46
CA ALA A 444 -7.99 16.56 12.29
C ALA A 444 -9.07 15.51 12.57
N ILE A 445 -8.74 14.47 13.35
CA ILE A 445 -9.65 13.35 13.66
C ILE A 445 -10.45 13.56 14.96
N GLN A 446 -10.23 14.68 15.65
CA GLN A 446 -10.85 15.01 16.95
C GLN A 446 -10.62 13.89 18.00
N ILE A 447 -9.38 13.39 18.08
CA ILE A 447 -9.04 12.27 18.97
C ILE A 447 -9.22 12.63 20.44
N ASP A 448 -8.92 13.88 20.81
CA ASP A 448 -8.96 14.32 22.22
C ASP A 448 -10.36 14.25 22.82
N THR A 449 -11.41 14.38 22.00
CA THR A 449 -12.82 14.29 22.44
C THR A 449 -13.52 13.03 21.95
N ILE A 450 -12.81 12.09 21.29
CA ILE A 450 -13.44 10.92 20.67
C ILE A 450 -14.19 10.04 21.67
N ILE A 451 -13.76 10.00 22.94
CA ILE A 451 -14.42 9.18 23.98
C ILE A 451 -15.79 9.77 24.35
N SER A 452 -15.92 11.10 24.41
CA SER A 452 -17.16 11.78 24.80
C SER A 452 -18.07 12.06 23.60
N ASP A 453 -17.50 12.42 22.46
CA ASP A 453 -18.25 13.07 21.39
C ASP A 453 -18.67 12.11 20.28
N PHE A 454 -18.06 10.92 20.19
CA PHE A 454 -18.38 9.92 19.18
C PHE A 454 -19.25 8.81 19.78
N LYS A 455 -20.44 8.60 19.21
CA LYS A 455 -21.30 7.46 19.54
C LYS A 455 -21.38 6.55 18.31
N PRO A 456 -20.83 5.32 18.38
CA PRO A 456 -20.97 4.36 17.29
C PRO A 456 -22.45 4.12 16.94
N SER A 457 -22.75 3.87 15.67
CA SER A 457 -24.10 3.47 15.27
C SER A 457 -24.39 2.02 15.69
N GLU A 458 -25.67 1.65 15.77
CA GLU A 458 -26.08 0.29 16.17
C GLU A 458 -25.39 -0.82 15.34
N VAL A 459 -25.20 -0.59 14.03
CA VAL A 459 -24.47 -1.53 13.17
C VAL A 459 -22.98 -1.62 13.51
N LEU A 460 -22.35 -0.52 13.90
CA LEU A 460 -20.95 -0.54 14.32
C LEU A 460 -20.80 -1.24 15.68
N GLU A 461 -21.69 -0.97 16.63
CA GLU A 461 -21.70 -1.64 17.94
C GLU A 461 -21.90 -3.15 17.83
N LYS A 462 -22.81 -3.59 16.95
CA LYS A 462 -23.15 -5.01 16.80
C LYS A 462 -22.16 -5.81 15.96
N PHE A 463 -21.43 -5.18 15.03
CA PHE A 463 -20.66 -5.90 14.03
C PHE A 463 -19.16 -5.58 14.01
N ILE A 464 -18.69 -4.49 14.63
CA ILE A 464 -17.26 -4.25 14.82
C ILE A 464 -16.76 -5.03 16.03
N SER A 465 -16.16 -6.20 15.78
CA SER A 465 -15.55 -7.02 16.82
C SER A 465 -14.18 -6.46 17.24
N GLN A 466 -14.17 -5.62 18.27
CA GLN A 466 -12.98 -5.26 19.03
C GLN A 466 -13.31 -5.24 20.52
N THR A 467 -12.69 -6.15 21.27
CA THR A 467 -12.98 -6.33 22.70
C THR A 467 -11.71 -6.35 23.51
N PHE A 468 -11.68 -5.57 24.60
CA PHE A 468 -10.72 -5.77 25.67
C PHE A 468 -11.08 -7.03 26.47
N ILE A 469 -10.19 -8.02 26.48
CA ILE A 469 -10.45 -9.28 27.19
C ILE A 469 -9.66 -9.40 28.49
N GLY A 470 -8.60 -8.63 28.73
CA GLY A 470 -7.89 -8.68 30.01
C GLY A 470 -6.42 -8.32 29.89
N PHE A 471 -5.59 -8.85 30.78
CA PHE A 471 -4.14 -8.63 30.77
C PHE A 471 -3.40 -9.95 30.54
N ASP A 472 -2.28 -9.88 29.85
CA ASP A 472 -1.37 -11.00 29.69
C ASP A 472 -0.51 -11.18 30.94
N LYS A 473 0.27 -12.26 30.98
CA LYS A 473 1.08 -12.63 32.15
C LYS A 473 2.14 -11.59 32.54
N THR A 474 2.43 -10.61 31.69
CA THR A 474 3.35 -9.50 32.01
C THR A 474 2.62 -8.20 32.31
N GLY A 475 1.30 -8.23 32.49
CA GLY A 475 0.48 -7.06 32.75
C GLY A 475 0.18 -6.19 31.53
N CYS A 476 0.47 -6.66 30.31
CA CYS A 476 0.10 -5.91 29.10
C CYS A 476 -1.34 -6.23 28.69
N LEU A 477 -2.05 -5.21 28.22
CA LEU A 477 -3.46 -5.34 27.83
C LEU A 477 -3.63 -6.32 26.66
N ILE A 478 -4.73 -7.07 26.65
CA ILE A 478 -5.11 -7.96 25.56
C ILE A 478 -6.36 -7.42 24.87
N GLN A 479 -6.22 -7.12 23.58
CA GLN A 479 -7.33 -6.80 22.69
C GLN A 479 -7.58 -7.95 21.71
N TYR A 480 -8.82 -8.43 21.64
CA TYR A 480 -9.28 -9.42 20.68
C TYR A 480 -10.08 -8.75 19.56
N ALA A 481 -9.85 -9.17 18.32
CA ALA A 481 -10.63 -8.72 17.16
C ALA A 481 -10.97 -9.87 16.20
N ALA A 482 -12.27 -10.15 16.02
CA ALA A 482 -12.79 -11.24 15.17
C ALA A 482 -13.04 -10.81 13.71
N ILE A 483 -12.01 -10.30 13.02
CA ILE A 483 -12.18 -9.63 11.72
C ILE A 483 -12.33 -10.65 10.56
N GLY A 484 -11.99 -11.92 10.75
CA GLY A 484 -12.22 -12.98 9.74
C GLY A 484 -13.68 -13.24 9.41
N ASN A 485 -14.60 -12.94 10.33
CA ASN A 485 -16.05 -13.07 10.15
C ASN A 485 -16.73 -11.73 9.82
N LEU A 486 -15.95 -10.66 9.62
CA LEU A 486 -16.48 -9.33 9.32
C LEU A 486 -16.97 -9.28 7.87
N ASP A 487 -18.26 -8.96 7.68
CA ASP A 487 -18.81 -8.66 6.37
C ASP A 487 -18.38 -7.26 5.92
N GLY A 488 -17.19 -7.17 5.32
CA GLY A 488 -16.66 -5.89 4.84
C GLY A 488 -17.55 -5.20 3.81
N LYS A 489 -18.26 -5.95 2.96
CA LYS A 489 -19.18 -5.37 1.96
C LYS A 489 -20.43 -4.80 2.63
N GLY A 490 -21.05 -5.56 3.53
CA GLY A 490 -22.17 -5.07 4.32
C GLY A 490 -21.78 -3.89 5.19
N LEU A 491 -20.58 -3.92 5.79
CA LEU A 491 -20.09 -2.85 6.65
C LEU A 491 -19.94 -1.54 5.88
N PHE A 492 -19.31 -1.56 4.71
CA PHE A 492 -19.18 -0.35 3.89
C PHE A 492 -20.49 0.08 3.21
N LYS A 493 -21.49 -0.80 3.13
CA LYS A 493 -22.86 -0.40 2.77
C LYS A 493 -23.63 0.18 3.95
N SER A 494 -23.24 -0.12 5.18
CA SER A 494 -23.97 0.25 6.40
C SER A 494 -23.36 1.37 7.21
N ALA A 495 -22.09 1.67 7.00
CA ALA A 495 -21.35 2.68 7.73
C ALA A 495 -20.27 3.28 6.83
N ASN A 496 -19.99 4.57 7.01
CA ASN A 496 -18.89 5.20 6.31
C ASN A 496 -17.55 4.68 6.89
N LYS A 497 -16.50 4.73 6.05
CA LYS A 497 -15.16 4.26 6.41
C LYS A 497 -14.56 5.01 7.62
N TYR A 498 -14.96 6.27 7.80
CA TYR A 498 -14.43 7.15 8.84
C TYR A 498 -14.95 6.76 10.24
N ASP A 499 -16.22 6.43 10.37
CA ASP A 499 -16.85 5.99 11.62
C ASP A 499 -16.34 4.61 12.03
N VAL A 500 -16.10 3.71 11.07
CA VAL A 500 -15.42 2.44 11.33
C VAL A 500 -14.04 2.69 11.96
N LEU A 501 -13.26 3.61 11.39
CA LEU A 501 -11.95 3.98 11.94
C LEU A 501 -12.09 4.63 13.33
N ARG A 502 -13.05 5.53 13.53
CA ARG A 502 -13.29 6.17 14.83
C ARG A 502 -13.69 5.17 15.91
N CYS A 503 -14.43 4.11 15.60
CA CYS A 503 -14.70 3.03 16.56
C CYS A 503 -13.41 2.40 17.08
N VAL A 504 -12.48 2.07 16.17
CA VAL A 504 -11.18 1.49 16.53
C VAL A 504 -10.37 2.45 17.40
N LEU A 505 -10.30 3.73 17.00
CA LEU A 505 -9.56 4.76 17.72
C LEU A 505 -10.16 5.09 19.09
N GLN A 506 -11.48 5.11 19.19
CA GLN A 506 -12.18 5.34 20.45
C GLN A 506 -11.86 4.25 21.47
N GLU A 507 -11.87 2.97 21.07
CA GLU A 507 -11.51 1.88 21.97
C GLU A 507 -10.05 1.98 22.43
N ILE A 508 -9.12 2.37 21.55
CA ILE A 508 -7.72 2.60 21.92
C ILE A 508 -7.60 3.72 22.96
N GLU A 509 -8.29 4.85 22.79
CA GLU A 509 -8.24 5.95 23.75
C GLU A 509 -8.95 5.60 25.08
N LYS A 510 -10.06 4.85 25.06
CA LYS A 510 -10.68 4.28 26.26
C LYS A 510 -9.70 3.39 27.02
N ILE A 511 -8.96 2.55 26.29
CA ILE A 511 -7.90 1.69 26.84
C ILE A 511 -6.79 2.53 27.47
N LYS A 512 -6.24 3.51 26.75
CA LYS A 512 -5.18 4.40 27.27
C LYS A 512 -5.62 5.11 28.55
N LYS A 513 -6.87 5.61 28.59
CA LYS A 513 -7.46 6.24 29.77
C LYS A 513 -7.53 5.27 30.96
N ARG A 514 -7.96 4.01 30.75
CA ARG A 514 -8.00 2.98 31.81
C ARG A 514 -6.60 2.63 32.33
N LEU A 515 -5.58 2.65 31.47
CA LEU A 515 -4.20 2.30 31.85
C LEU A 515 -3.50 3.37 32.69
N LYS A 516 -3.78 4.67 32.45
CA LYS A 516 -3.23 5.79 33.23
C LYS A 516 -3.54 5.69 34.74
N TYR A 517 -4.56 4.91 35.14
CA TYR A 517 -4.97 4.69 36.53
C TYR A 517 -4.43 3.42 37.19
N LYS A 518 -3.85 2.45 36.44
CA LYS A 518 -3.48 1.12 36.98
C LYS A 518 -2.00 0.77 36.90
N SER A 519 -1.21 1.35 36.00
CA SER A 519 0.24 1.13 35.96
C SER A 519 0.98 2.18 35.13
N GLU A 520 2.28 2.36 35.39
CA GLU A 520 3.15 3.21 34.57
C GLU A 520 3.50 2.61 33.18
N GLN A 521 3.08 1.36 32.89
CA GLN A 521 3.39 0.67 31.64
C GLN A 521 2.20 0.67 30.67
N ILE A 522 2.36 1.34 29.53
CA ILE A 522 1.34 1.42 28.46
C ILE A 522 1.86 0.67 27.23
N GLN A 523 1.81 -0.66 27.26
CA GLN A 523 2.00 -1.54 26.11
C GLN A 523 0.82 -2.51 25.98
N GLY A 524 0.34 -2.72 24.75
CA GLY A 524 -0.78 -3.61 24.43
C GLY A 524 -0.35 -4.82 23.61
N THR A 525 -0.79 -6.01 24.01
CA THR A 525 -0.80 -7.25 23.25
C THR A 525 -2.11 -7.36 22.47
N PHE A 526 -2.03 -7.62 21.16
CA PHE A 526 -3.20 -7.72 20.29
C PHE A 526 -3.33 -9.14 19.74
N VAL A 527 -4.55 -9.66 19.70
CA VAL A 527 -4.92 -10.89 18.99
C VAL A 527 -5.85 -10.49 17.86
N ILE A 528 -5.36 -10.51 16.62
CA ILE A 528 -6.08 -9.98 15.46
C ILE A 528 -6.18 -11.05 14.37
N VAL A 529 -7.39 -11.43 13.97
CA VAL A 529 -7.66 -12.33 12.82
C VAL A 529 -8.27 -11.50 11.69
N LEU A 530 -7.60 -11.32 10.54
CA LEU A 530 -7.83 -10.16 9.66
C LEU A 530 -8.46 -10.39 8.29
N ALA A 531 -9.23 -9.37 7.88
CA ALA A 531 -9.36 -8.88 6.52
C ALA A 531 -8.20 -7.91 6.18
N VAL A 532 -7.61 -8.06 4.99
CA VAL A 532 -6.28 -7.52 4.62
C VAL A 532 -6.22 -5.98 4.51
N GLU A 533 -7.28 -5.32 4.02
CA GLU A 533 -7.27 -3.87 3.74
C GLU A 533 -7.36 -3.01 5.02
N LEU A 534 -8.27 -3.34 5.93
CA LEU A 534 -8.41 -2.66 7.24
C LEU A 534 -7.17 -2.87 8.14
N PHE A 535 -6.51 -4.02 8.00
CA PHE A 535 -5.28 -4.31 8.74
C PHE A 535 -4.14 -3.36 8.40
N ALA A 536 -3.90 -3.15 7.11
CA ALA A 536 -2.79 -2.34 6.62
C ALA A 536 -2.95 -0.88 7.04
N GLU A 537 -4.15 -0.32 6.85
CA GLU A 537 -4.46 1.05 7.26
C GLU A 537 -4.42 1.21 8.79
N GLY A 538 -4.98 0.25 9.53
CA GLY A 538 -4.94 0.26 10.99
C GLY A 538 -3.51 0.25 11.52
N ILE A 539 -2.66 -0.68 11.06
CA ILE A 539 -1.26 -0.73 11.50
C ILE A 539 -0.49 0.53 11.11
N GLN A 540 -0.73 1.10 9.93
CA GLN A 540 -0.06 2.34 9.54
C GLN A 540 -0.38 3.48 10.53
N ILE A 541 -1.65 3.60 10.93
CA ILE A 541 -2.07 4.56 11.95
C ILE A 541 -1.38 4.28 13.29
N PHE A 542 -1.25 3.02 13.71
CA PHE A 542 -0.49 2.67 14.92
C PHE A 542 0.99 3.04 14.81
N GLN A 543 1.63 2.76 13.67
CA GLN A 543 3.04 3.08 13.45
C GLN A 543 3.33 4.58 13.47
N ASP A 544 2.40 5.38 12.96
CA ASP A 544 2.58 6.81 12.80
C ASP A 544 2.13 7.61 14.04
N ASN A 545 1.10 7.12 14.76
CA ASN A 545 0.44 7.90 15.82
C ASN A 545 0.49 7.25 17.21
N TYR A 546 0.82 5.97 17.32
CA TYR A 546 0.91 5.25 18.59
C TYR A 546 2.24 4.49 18.69
N PRO A 547 3.40 5.19 18.56
CA PRO A 547 4.71 4.55 18.58
C PRO A 547 4.91 3.76 19.87
N GLU A 548 5.54 2.58 19.74
CA GLU A 548 5.85 1.69 20.86
C GLU A 548 4.65 1.22 21.69
N PHE A 549 3.41 1.35 21.18
CA PHE A 549 2.20 0.82 21.83
C PHE A 549 2.06 -0.70 21.69
N LEU A 550 2.41 -1.24 20.52
CA LEU A 550 2.29 -2.67 20.22
C LEU A 550 3.39 -3.49 20.93
N LYS A 551 3.00 -4.50 21.71
CA LYS A 551 3.89 -5.53 22.26
C LYS A 551 3.98 -6.75 21.34
N LYS A 552 2.84 -7.33 20.99
CA LYS A 552 2.74 -8.55 20.18
C LYS A 552 1.43 -8.58 19.39
N ILE A 553 1.44 -9.18 18.19
CA ILE A 553 0.25 -9.44 17.38
C ILE A 553 0.18 -10.94 17.08
N TYR A 554 -0.85 -11.62 17.57
CA TYR A 554 -1.15 -13.01 17.23
C TYR A 554 -2.24 -13.08 16.18
N ILE A 555 -1.92 -13.66 15.02
CA ILE A 555 -2.87 -13.93 13.94
C ILE A 555 -3.13 -15.43 13.91
N ILE A 556 -4.32 -15.82 14.35
CA ILE A 556 -4.73 -17.21 14.52
C ILE A 556 -5.78 -17.60 13.49
N ASN A 557 -5.92 -18.89 13.20
CA ASN A 557 -6.82 -19.37 12.15
C ASN A 557 -6.60 -18.66 10.80
N ALA A 558 -5.37 -18.24 10.53
CA ALA A 558 -5.02 -17.56 9.30
C ALA A 558 -5.36 -18.48 8.12
N SER A 559 -6.20 -17.98 7.22
CA SER A 559 -6.47 -18.69 5.99
C SER A 559 -5.18 -18.82 5.16
N VAL A 560 -5.14 -19.81 4.28
CA VAL A 560 -4.06 -19.92 3.29
C VAL A 560 -3.90 -18.59 2.52
N TYR A 561 -5.01 -17.87 2.26
CA TYR A 561 -5.00 -16.55 1.63
C TYR A 561 -4.29 -15.47 2.47
N PHE A 562 -4.48 -15.46 3.79
CA PHE A 562 -3.75 -14.54 4.66
C PHE A 562 -2.25 -14.82 4.64
N THR A 563 -1.85 -16.10 4.67
CA THR A 563 -0.42 -16.46 4.57
C THR A 563 0.21 -16.10 3.22
N ILE A 564 -0.59 -16.02 2.15
CA ILE A 564 -0.17 -15.55 0.82
C ILE A 564 -0.07 -14.01 0.78
N ALA A 565 -1.02 -13.30 1.40
CA ALA A 565 -1.06 -11.83 1.43
C ALA A 565 -0.05 -11.22 2.42
N PHE A 566 0.27 -11.90 3.51
CA PHE A 566 1.11 -11.36 4.59
C PHE A 566 2.53 -10.95 4.16
N PRO A 567 3.25 -11.67 3.29
CA PRO A 567 4.54 -11.22 2.75
C PRO A 567 4.47 -9.89 1.98
N ILE A 568 3.31 -9.56 1.42
CA ILE A 568 3.05 -8.29 0.71
C ILE A 568 2.84 -7.19 1.74
N ILE A 569 1.95 -7.43 2.72
CA ILE A 569 1.69 -6.50 3.83
C ILE A 569 2.99 -6.23 4.59
N ARG A 570 3.85 -7.23 4.76
CA ARG A 570 5.16 -7.07 5.38
C ARG A 570 6.04 -5.99 4.73
N ARG A 571 5.84 -5.65 3.44
CA ARG A 571 6.64 -4.61 2.76
C ARG A 571 6.24 -3.19 3.13
N ILE A 572 5.01 -2.99 3.62
CA ILE A 572 4.50 -1.69 4.08
C ILE A 572 4.68 -1.48 5.60
N LEU A 573 5.00 -2.54 6.35
CA LEU A 573 5.20 -2.47 7.80
C LEU A 573 6.65 -2.14 8.17
N SER A 574 6.85 -1.42 9.27
CA SER A 574 8.21 -1.21 9.80
C SER A 574 8.80 -2.52 10.35
N GLY A 575 10.13 -2.65 10.31
CA GLY A 575 10.84 -3.80 10.88
C GLY A 575 10.47 -4.09 12.34
N ALA A 576 10.25 -3.03 13.13
CA ALA A 576 9.86 -3.14 14.54
C ALA A 576 8.46 -3.73 14.73
N VAL A 577 7.52 -3.45 13.84
CA VAL A 577 6.17 -4.05 13.88
C VAL A 577 6.19 -5.49 13.37
N ILE A 578 6.92 -5.75 12.28
CA ILE A 578 7.06 -7.09 11.70
C ILE A 578 7.55 -8.10 12.73
N ASP A 579 8.55 -7.73 13.53
CA ASP A 579 9.13 -8.63 14.54
C ASP A 579 8.15 -8.96 15.69
N LYS A 580 7.04 -8.21 15.81
CA LYS A 580 5.97 -8.40 16.81
C LYS A 580 4.82 -9.28 16.29
N ILE A 581 4.76 -9.60 15.01
CA ILE A 581 3.66 -10.38 14.41
C ILE A 581 4.00 -11.87 14.35
N GLU A 582 3.06 -12.71 14.77
CA GLU A 582 3.11 -14.16 14.60
C GLU A 582 1.84 -14.67 13.93
N VAL A 583 1.99 -15.53 12.92
CA VAL A 583 0.90 -16.01 12.07
C VAL A 583 0.80 -17.51 12.19
N TYR A 584 -0.41 -17.98 12.48
CA TYR A 584 -0.73 -19.39 12.68
C TYR A 584 -1.94 -19.78 11.84
N GLY A 585 -1.89 -20.97 11.24
CA GLY A 585 -3.01 -21.56 10.51
C GLY A 585 -4.12 -22.05 11.46
N LYS A 586 -4.80 -23.15 11.07
CA LYS A 586 -5.87 -23.74 11.91
C LYS A 586 -5.36 -24.38 13.20
N GLU A 587 -4.09 -24.75 13.26
CA GLU A 587 -3.49 -25.49 14.37
C GLU A 587 -2.24 -24.77 14.93
N GLY A 588 -1.78 -25.19 16.10
CA GLY A 588 -0.51 -24.74 16.70
C GLY A 588 -0.56 -23.42 17.47
N TRP A 589 -1.63 -22.63 17.36
CA TRP A 589 -1.74 -21.33 18.05
C TRP A 589 -2.18 -21.43 19.51
N LYS A 590 -3.01 -22.41 19.88
CA LYS A 590 -3.56 -22.53 21.26
C LYS A 590 -2.46 -22.59 22.34
N PRO A 591 -1.41 -23.42 22.23
CA PRO A 591 -0.34 -23.45 23.23
C PRO A 591 0.43 -22.12 23.33
N VAL A 592 0.57 -21.41 22.21
CA VAL A 592 1.27 -20.11 22.18
C VAL A 592 0.45 -19.03 22.90
N LEU A 593 -0.86 -19.01 22.73
CA LEU A 593 -1.71 -18.09 23.48
C LEU A 593 -1.68 -18.40 24.98
N LEU A 594 -1.72 -19.67 25.38
CA LEU A 594 -1.63 -20.08 26.79
C LEU A 594 -0.25 -19.85 27.42
N ASP A 595 0.82 -19.79 26.62
CA ASP A 595 2.14 -19.37 27.10
C ASP A 595 2.12 -17.88 27.49
N ALA A 596 1.48 -17.05 26.66
CA ALA A 596 1.42 -15.60 26.87
C ALA A 596 0.32 -15.12 27.83
N ILE A 597 -0.82 -15.82 27.88
CA ILE A 597 -2.06 -15.38 28.54
C ILE A 597 -2.51 -16.47 29.52
N ASP A 598 -2.91 -16.08 30.73
CA ASP A 598 -3.46 -17.03 31.70
C ASP A 598 -4.76 -17.65 31.19
N ALA A 599 -4.92 -18.95 31.44
CA ALA A 599 -6.07 -19.72 30.95
C ALA A 599 -7.40 -19.12 31.42
N ASP A 600 -7.46 -18.60 32.65
CA ASP A 600 -8.67 -18.03 33.24
C ASP A 600 -8.99 -16.62 32.69
N VAL A 601 -8.04 -15.98 32.00
CA VAL A 601 -8.26 -14.72 31.27
C VAL A 601 -8.69 -14.99 29.82
N LEU A 602 -8.12 -16.03 29.20
CA LEU A 602 -8.34 -16.37 27.79
C LEU A 602 -9.71 -17.06 27.57
N PRO A 603 -10.55 -16.58 26.63
CA PRO A 603 -11.80 -17.24 26.27
C PRO A 603 -11.65 -18.71 25.88
N ALA A 604 -12.63 -19.54 26.24
CA ALA A 604 -12.61 -20.97 25.98
C ALA A 604 -12.54 -21.31 24.49
N PHE A 605 -13.22 -20.57 23.62
CA PHE A 605 -13.11 -20.74 22.16
C PHE A 605 -11.71 -20.42 21.61
N LEU A 606 -10.88 -19.69 22.36
CA LEU A 606 -9.46 -19.42 22.08
C LEU A 606 -8.50 -20.38 22.79
N GLY A 607 -9.04 -21.42 23.45
CA GLY A 607 -8.24 -22.45 24.14
C GLY A 607 -7.93 -22.17 25.61
N GLY A 608 -8.54 -21.16 26.23
CA GLY A 608 -8.50 -20.95 27.68
C GLY A 608 -9.67 -21.60 28.43
N ASN A 609 -9.95 -21.08 29.62
CA ASN A 609 -11.01 -21.55 30.54
C ASN A 609 -12.16 -20.54 30.69
N ARG A 610 -11.99 -19.30 30.22
CA ARG A 610 -12.97 -18.25 30.47
C ARG A 610 -14.22 -18.43 29.63
N THR A 611 -15.37 -18.42 30.27
CA THR A 611 -16.70 -18.46 29.65
C THR A 611 -17.54 -17.27 30.14
N ASP A 612 -18.73 -17.10 29.58
CA ASP A 612 -19.77 -16.29 30.22
C ASP A 612 -20.27 -16.92 31.53
N PRO A 613 -21.00 -16.17 32.38
CA PRO A 613 -21.56 -16.70 33.63
C PRO A 613 -22.48 -17.91 33.46
N ASP A 614 -23.09 -18.07 32.30
CA ASP A 614 -23.94 -19.22 31.93
C ASP A 614 -23.16 -20.42 31.36
N GLY A 615 -21.84 -20.29 31.23
CA GLY A 615 -20.96 -21.32 30.68
C GLY A 615 -20.77 -21.25 29.16
N ASP A 616 -21.30 -20.25 28.45
CA ASP A 616 -21.10 -20.13 26.99
C ASP A 616 -19.60 -19.93 26.67
N PRO A 617 -18.96 -20.86 25.93
CA PRO A 617 -17.55 -20.76 25.61
C PRO A 617 -17.23 -19.64 24.62
N ASN A 618 -18.23 -19.04 23.96
CA ASN A 618 -18.05 -17.91 23.04
C ASN A 618 -17.93 -16.57 23.79
N CYS A 619 -18.34 -16.48 25.05
CA CYS A 619 -18.27 -15.23 25.82
C CYS A 619 -19.03 -14.05 25.17
N ASN A 620 -20.25 -14.30 24.68
CA ASN A 620 -21.09 -13.33 23.99
C ASN A 620 -21.44 -12.10 24.84
N SER A 621 -21.36 -12.18 26.18
CA SER A 621 -21.64 -11.05 27.06
C SER A 621 -20.61 -9.91 26.97
N PHE A 622 -19.40 -10.20 26.48
CA PHE A 622 -18.35 -9.19 26.31
C PHE A 622 -17.59 -9.28 24.97
N ILE A 623 -17.69 -10.38 24.23
CA ILE A 623 -17.08 -10.55 22.91
C ILE A 623 -18.15 -10.45 21.83
N VAL A 624 -17.97 -9.49 20.93
CA VAL A 624 -18.77 -9.40 19.70
C VAL A 624 -18.19 -10.38 18.68
N HIS A 625 -18.98 -11.38 18.27
CA HIS A 625 -18.61 -12.27 17.16
C HIS A 625 -19.22 -11.74 15.88
N SER A 626 -18.41 -11.05 15.06
CA SER A 626 -18.86 -10.48 13.79
C SER A 626 -19.50 -11.54 12.87
N GLY A 627 -20.41 -11.11 12.01
CA GLY A 627 -21.10 -11.95 11.03
C GLY A 627 -21.64 -11.13 9.85
N PRO A 628 -22.43 -11.75 8.94
CA PRO A 628 -23.05 -11.03 7.82
C PRO A 628 -23.94 -9.90 8.34
N ILE A 629 -23.82 -8.71 7.75
CA ILE A 629 -24.62 -7.54 8.15
C ILE A 629 -25.97 -7.59 7.41
N PRO A 630 -27.09 -7.66 8.14
CA PRO A 630 -28.43 -7.67 7.54
C PRO A 630 -28.67 -6.44 6.66
N GLU A 631 -29.31 -6.62 5.50
CA GLU A 631 -29.57 -5.53 4.53
C GLU A 631 -30.39 -4.37 5.13
N LYS A 632 -31.16 -4.61 6.20
CA LYS A 632 -31.87 -3.54 6.94
C LYS A 632 -30.93 -2.45 7.49
N TYR A 633 -29.65 -2.74 7.67
CA TYR A 633 -28.63 -1.77 8.08
C TYR A 633 -27.98 -1.08 6.89
N TYR A 634 -28.26 -1.47 5.64
CA TYR A 634 -27.64 -0.85 4.48
C TYR A 634 -28.19 0.57 4.32
N LEU A 635 -27.28 1.52 4.22
CA LEU A 635 -27.59 2.90 3.97
C LEU A 635 -28.06 3.04 2.54
N THR A 636 -29.31 3.47 2.36
CA THR A 636 -29.88 3.83 1.07
C THR A 636 -30.03 5.34 1.04
N LYS A 637 -29.33 5.99 0.12
CA LYS A 637 -29.49 7.42 -0.12
C LYS A 637 -30.86 7.70 -0.75
N ASP A 638 -31.53 8.71 -0.21
CA ASP A 638 -32.71 9.31 -0.84
C ASP A 638 -32.55 10.83 -0.79
N PHE A 639 -31.91 11.37 -1.83
CA PHE A 639 -31.65 12.80 -1.96
C PHE A 639 -32.94 13.62 -1.86
N SER A 640 -34.08 13.05 -2.26
CA SER A 640 -35.39 13.69 -2.16
C SER A 640 -35.81 13.90 -0.71
N LYS A 641 -35.54 12.94 0.18
CA LYS A 641 -35.83 13.10 1.61
C LYS A 641 -35.00 14.20 2.27
N MET A 642 -33.76 14.42 1.82
CA MET A 642 -32.96 15.54 2.33
C MET A 642 -33.57 16.89 1.92
N MET A 643 -34.13 17.00 0.71
CA MET A 643 -34.83 18.20 0.24
C MET A 643 -36.08 18.51 1.08
N GLU A 644 -36.70 17.48 1.66
CA GLU A 644 -37.93 17.58 2.45
C GLU A 644 -37.67 17.88 3.95
N LYS A 645 -36.41 17.87 4.41
CA LYS A 645 -36.09 18.14 5.82
C LYS A 645 -36.33 19.61 6.18
N ASP A 646 -36.88 19.82 7.37
CA ASP A 646 -37.04 21.16 7.92
C ASP A 646 -35.69 21.88 8.05
N GLY A 647 -35.65 23.14 7.59
CA GLY A 647 -34.43 23.95 7.50
C GLY A 647 -33.44 23.57 6.39
N ALA A 648 -33.77 22.63 5.48
CA ALA A 648 -32.91 22.27 4.37
C ALA A 648 -32.91 23.31 3.25
N THR A 649 -31.73 23.61 2.71
CA THR A 649 -31.48 24.51 1.59
C THR A 649 -30.65 23.78 0.54
N CYS A 650 -31.10 23.80 -0.71
CA CYS A 650 -30.39 23.19 -1.82
C CYS A 650 -29.74 24.25 -2.71
N ILE A 651 -28.44 24.11 -2.95
CA ILE A 651 -27.65 25.02 -3.77
C ILE A 651 -26.92 24.25 -4.86
N THR A 652 -26.72 24.90 -6.00
CA THR A 652 -25.82 24.43 -7.05
C THR A 652 -24.51 25.18 -6.94
N ILE A 653 -23.41 24.43 -6.81
CA ILE A 653 -22.07 24.96 -6.74
C ILE A 653 -21.42 24.74 -8.09
N GLU A 654 -21.21 25.84 -8.80
CA GLU A 654 -20.59 25.80 -10.12
C GLU A 654 -19.19 25.20 -10.08
N ARG A 655 -18.76 24.63 -11.21
CA ARG A 655 -17.38 24.14 -11.35
C ARG A 655 -16.38 25.27 -11.10
N GLN A 656 -15.21 24.93 -10.60
CA GLN A 656 -14.15 25.89 -10.28
C GLN A 656 -14.58 26.99 -9.28
N SER A 657 -15.64 26.76 -8.50
CA SER A 657 -16.20 27.72 -7.54
C SER A 657 -16.30 27.16 -6.13
N LYS A 658 -16.55 28.03 -5.16
CA LYS A 658 -16.84 27.68 -3.77
C LYS A 658 -17.89 28.61 -3.19
N VAL A 659 -18.71 28.08 -2.28
CA VAL A 659 -19.75 28.83 -1.56
C VAL A 659 -19.42 28.83 -0.07
N LYS A 660 -19.60 29.98 0.57
CA LYS A 660 -19.50 30.16 2.02
C LYS A 660 -20.88 30.47 2.59
N ILE A 661 -21.35 29.62 3.50
CA ILE A 661 -22.65 29.78 4.17
C ILE A 661 -22.39 30.37 5.55
N PRO A 662 -22.82 31.61 5.82
CA PRO A 662 -22.65 32.24 7.12
C PRO A 662 -23.62 31.63 8.14
N VAL A 663 -23.13 31.36 9.34
CA VAL A 663 -23.93 30.97 10.51
C VAL A 663 -23.51 31.82 11.70
N SER A 664 -24.45 32.61 12.22
CA SER A 664 -24.21 33.55 13.32
C SER A 664 -24.51 32.90 14.66
N LEU A 665 -23.55 32.97 15.59
CA LEU A 665 -23.66 32.42 16.94
C LEU A 665 -23.74 33.55 17.96
N GLN A 666 -24.67 33.42 18.92
CA GLN A 666 -24.92 34.44 19.94
C GLN A 666 -24.05 34.29 21.19
N TYR A 667 -23.70 33.05 21.56
CA TYR A 667 -22.99 32.76 22.80
C TYR A 667 -21.65 32.07 22.56
N ASP A 668 -20.71 32.35 23.45
CA ASP A 668 -19.46 31.60 23.55
C ASP A 668 -19.77 30.16 23.95
N GLY A 669 -19.13 29.19 23.29
CA GLY A 669 -19.33 27.77 23.59
C GLY A 669 -20.52 27.11 22.89
N SER A 670 -21.32 27.84 22.10
CA SER A 670 -22.40 27.27 21.27
C SER A 670 -21.86 26.23 20.27
N ILE A 671 -22.71 25.26 19.93
CA ILE A 671 -22.37 24.17 19.03
C ILE A 671 -23.02 24.45 17.67
N LEU A 672 -22.19 24.63 16.65
CA LEU A 672 -22.65 24.66 15.26
C LEU A 672 -22.83 23.24 14.75
N ASN A 673 -24.04 22.90 14.32
CA ASN A 673 -24.37 21.60 13.74
C ASN A 673 -24.70 21.75 12.25
N TRP A 674 -24.37 20.72 11.46
CA TRP A 674 -24.72 20.64 10.05
C TRP A 674 -25.12 19.24 9.63
N GLU A 675 -25.94 19.19 8.59
CA GLU A 675 -26.22 17.99 7.82
C GLU A 675 -26.28 18.37 6.33
N TYR A 676 -25.62 17.61 5.45
CA TYR A 676 -25.73 17.84 4.01
C TYR A 676 -25.63 16.56 3.17
N GLU A 677 -26.22 16.60 1.98
CA GLU A 677 -26.06 15.61 0.93
C GLU A 677 -25.66 16.28 -0.39
N VAL A 678 -24.90 15.56 -1.21
CA VAL A 678 -24.47 15.95 -2.55
C VAL A 678 -25.16 15.02 -3.53
N LYS A 679 -25.89 15.54 -4.52
CA LYS A 679 -26.71 14.72 -5.43
C LYS A 679 -25.88 13.67 -6.16
N THR A 680 -24.71 14.06 -6.66
CA THR A 680 -23.74 13.17 -7.33
C THR A 680 -22.30 13.64 -7.07
N HIS A 681 -21.35 12.70 -7.05
CA HIS A 681 -19.91 12.95 -6.85
C HIS A 681 -19.54 13.51 -5.45
N ASP A 682 -18.25 13.77 -5.24
CA ASP A 682 -17.67 14.37 -4.03
C ASP A 682 -18.01 15.87 -3.86
N ILE A 683 -17.79 16.51 -2.72
CA ILE A 683 -17.69 17.98 -2.56
C ILE A 683 -16.55 18.28 -1.57
N GLY A 684 -15.84 19.39 -1.74
CA GLY A 684 -14.95 19.88 -0.68
C GLY A 684 -15.77 20.48 0.46
N PHE A 685 -15.53 20.09 1.70
CA PHE A 685 -16.19 20.64 2.88
C PHE A 685 -15.17 21.20 3.86
N GLY A 686 -15.43 22.41 4.40
CA GLY A 686 -14.61 23.04 5.41
C GLY A 686 -15.40 23.98 6.33
N LEU A 687 -14.75 24.49 7.36
CA LEU A 687 -15.30 25.43 8.33
C LEU A 687 -14.27 26.49 8.68
N THR A 688 -14.67 27.76 8.76
CA THR A 688 -13.83 28.86 9.26
C THR A 688 -14.66 29.86 10.07
N SER A 689 -14.02 30.77 10.80
CA SER A 689 -14.67 31.97 11.36
C SER A 689 -14.06 33.25 10.79
N GLU A 690 -14.70 34.40 11.02
CA GLU A 690 -14.14 35.71 10.66
C GLU A 690 -12.79 35.98 11.34
N THR A 691 -12.62 35.50 12.58
CA THR A 691 -11.44 35.79 13.41
C THR A 691 -10.35 34.73 13.30
N ALA A 692 -10.61 33.60 12.63
CA ALA A 692 -9.65 32.53 12.51
C ALA A 692 -8.55 32.85 11.49
N LYS A 693 -7.28 32.75 11.90
CA LYS A 693 -6.11 32.91 11.00
C LYS A 693 -5.99 31.78 9.97
N SER A 694 -6.63 30.64 10.21
CA SER A 694 -6.66 29.47 9.35
C SER A 694 -8.01 28.77 9.48
N GLU A 695 -8.38 27.96 8.49
CA GLU A 695 -9.60 27.15 8.55
C GLU A 695 -9.66 26.33 9.85
N LEU A 696 -10.82 26.34 10.49
CA LEU A 696 -11.10 25.59 11.72
C LEU A 696 -11.24 24.10 11.41
N ILE A 697 -11.89 23.79 10.27
CA ILE A 697 -11.88 22.48 9.62
C ILE A 697 -11.32 22.71 8.21
N PRO A 698 -10.12 22.20 7.90
CA PRO A 698 -9.55 22.32 6.57
C PRO A 698 -10.46 21.70 5.50
N VAL A 699 -10.53 22.32 4.33
CA VAL A 699 -11.31 21.80 3.22
C VAL A 699 -10.80 20.40 2.83
N HIS A 700 -11.69 19.42 2.88
CA HIS A 700 -11.42 18.04 2.46
C HIS A 700 -12.59 17.49 1.64
N LYS A 701 -12.30 16.52 0.77
CA LYS A 701 -13.31 15.92 -0.11
C LYS A 701 -14.19 14.94 0.65
N VAL A 702 -15.50 15.08 0.50
CA VAL A 702 -16.52 14.23 1.12
C VAL A 702 -17.47 13.71 0.06
N GLU A 703 -17.77 12.40 0.09
CA GLU A 703 -18.78 11.75 -0.73
C GLU A 703 -19.97 11.35 0.13
N THR A 704 -21.18 11.68 -0.29
CA THR A 704 -22.45 11.41 0.43
C THR A 704 -23.31 10.38 -0.32
N GLU A 705 -22.67 9.49 -1.10
CA GLU A 705 -23.36 8.54 -1.99
C GLU A 705 -24.23 7.54 -1.22
N LEU A 706 -23.90 7.26 0.04
CA LEU A 706 -24.59 6.28 0.88
C LEU A 706 -25.49 6.93 1.95
N LYS A 707 -25.15 8.11 2.48
CA LYS A 707 -25.87 8.83 3.54
C LYS A 707 -25.45 10.32 3.58
N SER A 708 -26.29 11.19 4.14
CA SER A 708 -25.90 12.54 4.57
C SER A 708 -24.62 12.58 5.39
N GLU A 709 -23.79 13.58 5.11
CA GLU A 709 -22.72 13.99 6.00
C GLU A 709 -23.31 14.83 7.13
N THR A 710 -23.00 14.49 8.37
CA THR A 710 -23.44 15.24 9.56
C THR A 710 -22.24 15.57 10.42
N GLY A 711 -22.22 16.75 11.01
CA GLY A 711 -21.17 17.09 11.96
C GLY A 711 -21.56 18.22 12.89
N ARG A 712 -20.70 18.41 13.90
CA ARG A 712 -20.84 19.45 14.90
C ARG A 712 -19.49 20.03 15.25
N TYR A 713 -19.46 21.32 15.60
CA TYR A 713 -18.26 22.02 16.03
C TYR A 713 -18.59 22.94 17.20
N ARG A 714 -17.88 22.77 18.32
CA ARG A 714 -18.01 23.66 19.48
C ARG A 714 -17.23 24.95 19.21
N CYS A 715 -17.98 26.04 19.05
CA CYS A 715 -17.44 27.35 18.73
C CYS A 715 -16.95 28.04 20.01
N LYS A 716 -15.67 28.42 20.04
CA LYS A 716 -15.05 29.01 21.25
C LYS A 716 -15.59 30.39 21.61
N SER A 717 -15.99 31.15 20.59
CA SER A 717 -16.46 32.52 20.73
C SER A 717 -17.68 32.73 19.86
N ALA A 718 -18.60 33.58 20.32
CA ALA A 718 -19.70 34.14 19.56
C ALA A 718 -19.19 34.87 18.32
N GLY A 719 -20.04 34.96 17.29
CA GLY A 719 -19.72 35.58 16.01
C GLY A 719 -20.08 34.72 14.81
N THR A 720 -19.63 35.14 13.63
CA THR A 720 -19.97 34.49 12.35
C THR A 720 -18.98 33.39 11.99
N TYR A 721 -19.51 32.20 11.72
CA TYR A 721 -18.79 31.07 11.17
C TYR A 721 -19.25 30.81 9.74
N TYR A 722 -18.38 30.25 8.90
CA TYR A 722 -18.67 29.95 7.52
C TYR A 722 -18.46 28.47 7.22
N ILE A 723 -19.54 27.78 6.85
CA ILE A 723 -19.44 26.48 6.21
C ILE A 723 -19.02 26.67 4.76
N ILE A 724 -17.99 25.97 4.35
CA ILE A 724 -17.41 26.08 3.00
C ILE A 724 -17.78 24.82 2.23
N PHE A 725 -18.48 25.00 1.12
CA PHE A 725 -18.58 23.97 0.09
C PHE A 725 -17.73 24.36 -1.11
N ASP A 726 -16.71 23.56 -1.42
CA ASP A 726 -15.67 23.85 -2.40
C ASP A 726 -15.75 22.87 -3.58
N ASN A 727 -16.05 23.41 -4.76
CA ASN A 727 -16.04 22.72 -6.05
C ASN A 727 -14.92 23.24 -6.96
N SER A 728 -13.90 23.90 -6.40
CA SER A 728 -12.81 24.54 -7.15
C SER A 728 -11.96 23.54 -7.94
N TYR A 729 -11.98 22.26 -7.52
CA TYR A 729 -11.24 21.17 -8.14
C TYR A 729 -11.98 20.48 -9.30
N SER A 730 -13.28 20.72 -9.50
CA SER A 730 -14.04 20.08 -10.58
C SER A 730 -13.86 20.81 -11.90
N TRP A 731 -13.52 20.05 -12.94
CA TRP A 731 -13.27 20.56 -14.29
C TRP A 731 -14.53 20.53 -15.17
N PHE A 732 -15.43 19.58 -14.91
CA PHE A 732 -16.53 19.26 -15.81
C PHE A 732 -17.92 19.47 -15.21
N ASN A 733 -18.08 19.27 -13.90
CA ASN A 733 -19.39 19.15 -13.27
C ASN A 733 -19.62 20.23 -12.21
N SER A 734 -20.78 20.88 -12.25
CA SER A 734 -21.37 21.54 -11.08
C SER A 734 -21.86 20.49 -10.08
N LYS A 735 -22.08 20.90 -8.83
CA LYS A 735 -22.48 20.00 -7.75
C LYS A 735 -23.71 20.55 -7.05
N GLU A 736 -24.78 19.76 -7.02
CA GLU A 736 -25.98 20.06 -6.25
C GLU A 736 -25.81 19.56 -4.81
N VAL A 737 -25.90 20.47 -3.85
CA VAL A 737 -25.74 20.20 -2.41
C VAL A 737 -27.00 20.66 -1.68
N CYS A 738 -27.65 19.76 -0.95
CA CYS A 738 -28.72 20.10 -0.01
C CYS A 738 -28.17 20.03 1.41
N TYR A 739 -28.31 21.11 2.19
CA TYR A 739 -27.75 21.21 3.53
C TYR A 739 -28.73 21.85 4.50
N ARG A 740 -28.59 21.57 5.80
CA ARG A 740 -29.21 22.32 6.89
C ARG A 740 -28.19 22.58 7.98
N THR A 741 -28.34 23.69 8.67
CA THR A 741 -27.46 24.10 9.77
C THR A 741 -28.30 24.61 10.92
N TRP A 742 -27.89 24.28 12.15
CA TRP A 742 -28.55 24.79 13.35
C TRP A 742 -27.52 25.00 14.45
N VAL A 743 -27.83 25.92 15.36
CA VAL A 743 -26.98 26.23 16.52
C VAL A 743 -27.66 25.66 17.76
N THR A 744 -26.88 24.98 18.60
CA THR A 744 -27.31 24.58 19.94
C THR A 744 -26.57 25.47 20.94
N ASP A 745 -27.32 26.28 21.67
CA ASP A 745 -26.74 27.20 22.64
C ASP A 745 -26.44 26.48 23.96
N PRO A 746 -25.40 26.90 24.69
CA PRO A 746 -24.97 26.22 25.92
C PRO A 746 -26.00 26.33 27.06
N TYR A 747 -27.04 27.15 26.88
CA TYR A 747 -28.09 27.41 27.87
C TYR A 747 -29.46 26.86 27.47
N ASP A 748 -29.60 26.18 26.32
CA ASP A 748 -30.85 25.52 25.95
C ASP A 748 -31.11 24.33 26.89
N SER A 749 -32.27 24.36 27.55
CA SER A 749 -32.65 23.49 28.67
C SER A 749 -32.93 22.02 28.30
N GLU A 750 -32.83 21.64 27.02
CA GLU A 750 -32.93 20.23 26.57
C GLU A 750 -31.68 19.39 26.88
N TYR A 751 -30.65 19.97 27.49
CA TYR A 751 -29.45 19.26 27.97
C TYR A 751 -29.48 18.90 29.46
N SER A 752 -30.66 18.76 30.08
CA SER A 752 -30.78 18.66 31.54
C SER A 752 -31.16 17.31 32.18
N GLU A 753 -31.38 16.19 31.47
CA GLU A 753 -31.88 14.97 32.16
C GLU A 753 -31.30 13.57 31.87
N GLU A 754 -30.25 13.36 31.04
CA GLU A 754 -29.67 12.01 30.88
C GLU A 754 -28.21 11.81 31.36
N ASP A 755 -27.49 12.86 31.75
CA ASP A 755 -26.08 12.76 32.19
C ASP A 755 -25.86 12.65 33.71
N SER A 756 -26.91 12.42 34.51
CA SER A 756 -26.83 12.36 35.98
C SER A 756 -26.79 10.94 36.58
N SER A 757 -26.63 9.87 35.79
CA SER A 757 -26.64 8.49 36.29
C SER A 757 -25.40 7.66 35.95
N PHE A 758 -24.20 8.20 36.16
CA PHE A 758 -23.02 7.35 36.41
C PHE A 758 -22.23 7.92 37.59
N GLN A 759 -22.81 7.72 38.77
CA GLN A 759 -22.12 7.84 40.04
C GLN A 759 -20.96 6.83 40.03
N ILE A 760 -19.75 7.36 40.12
CA ILE A 760 -18.52 6.60 40.34
C ILE A 760 -18.57 6.14 41.80
N ASP A 761 -18.72 4.84 42.03
CA ASP A 761 -18.32 4.25 43.30
C ASP A 761 -16.80 4.00 43.26
N PHE A 762 -16.13 4.49 44.31
CA PHE A 762 -14.70 4.70 44.48
C PHE A 762 -13.80 3.48 44.30
#